data_AF-A0A6I7P276-F1
#
_entry.id   AF-A0A6I7P276-F1
#
_cell.length_a   1.000
_cell.length_b   1.000
_cell.length_c   1.000
_cell.angle_alpha   90.00
_cell.angle_beta   90.00
_cell.angle_gamma   90.00
#
_symmetry.space_group_name_H-M   'P 1'
#
loop_
_entity.id
_entity.type
_entity.pdbx_description
1 polymer ?
#
loop_
_entity_poly.entity_id
_entity_poly.type
_entity_poly.pdbx_seq_one_letter_code
_entity_poly.pdbx_strand_id
1 'polypeptide(L)'
;MRSMPHVCSRLSLLLILVNLVVVPLPAYETHGVRQTDGRDDTPAPERAVEYYYQGRIEAAVEEFRQLVQRQPQDRGLRSDLALLLLEQGRHAEAIEQLSSVDDPLIGTALVLAGRPRQAIDALAAIEQPSAEQLFWRGVAEQDAGNLQHAREAFAGATRAQAHLPYAYHFLGQLALEQEDWPAAVEYFVRALRQDANLTSAFEPLARARMQQGEIDSAYALLGRAEIALPWDLRVQRTRTELERHYPHLREEREAEVAARRVIVSAPRVTALPERAEDAPGVRIGLAEDVDSLYLKTGGAWQLKTAYSPDPQADGERDDVLLVERLHPAGVRVSCDDGFELYRGVGPLELSYADTEATTVLFDLAYGHGQFSAGREDRSYRGALRVLSWPDRGFTVVNEVNLEAYLLSVVPSEMPAHWPSEALAAQAIAARSYTLAPRARFHARGFDLLGSVLSAFYRGVGGEHPRSTEAVHATIGQVLMEGETPLNAVYSANSAGYTESSASVWGFASALVGVSDKLLPRRDEAASPAELEAWLHQRPASHSNHERYSSYSAYRWSRWVSQEELTSRLGQSELGRITALITRGRGTSGRVERVEVVGTEGTTVVERDAIRSRLGGLRSNLFSVYPKLGPDGLPSYFVVTGAGWGHGVGMDQSGAAGMAAAGYTAAEILGHYYPKAELRRLY
;
A
#
# COMPACT_ATOMS: atom_id res chain seq x y z
N MET A 1 63.35 0.61 29.78
CA MET A 1 63.60 -0.36 30.88
C MET A 1 62.27 -0.70 31.53
N ARG A 2 61.87 -2.00 31.46
CA ARG A 2 60.93 -2.77 32.31
C ARG A 2 59.50 -2.19 32.51
N SER A 3 58.38 -2.92 32.44
CA SER A 3 58.04 -4.34 32.19
C SER A 3 56.51 -4.46 32.12
N MET A 4 55.99 -5.22 31.17
CA MET A 4 54.61 -5.80 31.09
C MET A 4 54.39 -6.86 32.23
N PRO A 5 53.18 -7.45 32.52
CA PRO A 5 52.21 -7.98 31.53
C PRO A 5 50.69 -8.19 31.86
N HIS A 6 49.91 -8.56 30.81
CA HIS A 6 48.74 -9.51 30.72
C HIS A 6 47.46 -9.29 31.60
N VAL A 7 46.18 -9.57 31.26
CA VAL A 7 45.45 -10.33 30.19
C VAL A 7 43.91 -10.09 30.30
N CYS A 8 43.22 -10.17 29.15
CA CYS A 8 41.81 -10.54 28.79
C CYS A 8 40.54 -10.33 29.66
N SER A 9 39.56 -9.72 28.97
CA SER A 9 38.14 -10.12 28.72
C SER A 9 37.11 -10.19 29.87
N ARG A 10 35.98 -9.49 29.69
CA ARG A 10 34.66 -10.10 29.37
C ARG A 10 33.61 -9.05 29.02
N LEU A 11 32.70 -9.49 28.14
CA LEU A 11 31.55 -8.83 27.54
C LEU A 11 30.73 -7.95 28.52
N SER A 12 30.20 -6.84 28.00
CA SER A 12 28.96 -6.26 28.50
C SER A 12 28.09 -5.91 27.29
N LEU A 13 26.97 -6.64 27.18
CA LEU A 13 25.83 -6.31 26.33
C LEU A 13 25.39 -4.88 26.65
N LEU A 14 25.45 -3.97 25.67
CA LEU A 14 24.82 -2.65 25.80
C LEU A 14 23.47 -2.73 25.09
N LEU A 15 22.40 -2.89 25.89
CA LEU A 15 21.04 -2.56 25.47
C LEU A 15 21.00 -1.07 25.15
N ILE A 16 20.72 -0.72 23.89
CA ILE A 16 20.33 0.64 23.52
C ILE A 16 18.88 0.82 23.96
N LEU A 17 18.71 1.31 25.19
CA LEU A 17 17.48 1.92 25.70
C LEU A 17 17.25 3.22 24.92
N VAL A 18 16.36 3.18 23.94
CA VAL A 18 15.76 4.39 23.38
C VAL A 18 14.79 4.93 24.45
N ASN A 19 15.27 5.87 25.26
CA ASN A 19 14.42 6.67 26.13
C ASN A 19 13.47 7.52 25.27
N LEU A 20 12.25 7.01 25.05
CA LEU A 20 11.11 7.82 24.69
C LEU A 20 10.85 8.79 25.84
N VAL A 21 11.34 10.01 25.69
CA VAL A 21 10.90 11.14 26.52
C VAL A 21 9.41 11.33 26.24
N VAL A 22 8.58 10.85 27.15
CA VAL A 22 7.17 11.20 27.24
C VAL A 22 7.12 12.68 27.60
N VAL A 23 7.02 13.53 26.59
CA VAL A 23 6.59 14.92 26.78
C VAL A 23 5.09 14.86 27.07
N PRO A 24 4.62 15.30 28.25
CA PRO A 24 3.19 15.43 28.48
C PRO A 24 2.67 16.54 27.55
N LEU A 25 1.92 16.16 26.52
CA LEU A 25 1.18 17.12 25.73
C LEU A 25 0.10 17.75 26.62
N PRO A 26 -0.10 19.08 26.57
CA PRO A 26 -1.17 19.73 27.30
C PRO A 26 -2.51 19.19 26.81
N ALA A 27 -3.45 18.99 27.73
CA ALA A 27 -4.82 18.62 27.42
C ALA A 27 -5.38 19.58 26.36
N TYR A 28 -5.62 19.06 25.16
CA TYR A 28 -6.38 19.79 24.15
C TYR A 28 -7.83 19.84 24.63
N GLU A 29 -8.25 21.02 25.09
CA GLU A 29 -9.66 21.35 25.23
C GLU A 29 -10.31 21.23 23.85
N THR A 30 -11.16 20.24 23.69
CA THR A 30 -12.08 20.14 22.56
C THR A 30 -12.95 21.39 22.55
N HIS A 31 -12.74 22.28 21.58
CA HIS A 31 -13.67 23.36 21.34
C HIS A 31 -15.02 22.79 20.85
N GLY A 32 -15.94 22.66 21.82
CA GLY A 32 -17.35 23.01 21.67
C GLY A 32 -18.16 22.26 20.62
N VAL A 33 -18.39 20.96 20.81
CA VAL A 33 -19.74 20.44 20.57
C VAL A 33 -20.56 20.93 21.76
N ARG A 34 -21.65 21.67 21.49
CA ARG A 34 -22.61 22.06 22.52
C ARG A 34 -23.03 20.80 23.28
N GLN A 35 -22.61 20.65 24.53
CA GLN A 35 -23.35 19.85 25.50
C GLN A 35 -24.67 20.57 25.73
N THR A 36 -25.67 20.24 24.91
CA THR A 36 -27.05 20.43 25.30
C THR A 36 -27.42 19.25 26.18
N ASP A 37 -27.69 19.52 27.44
CA ASP A 37 -28.46 18.67 28.37
C ASP A 37 -29.93 18.53 27.88
N GLY A 38 -30.08 18.12 26.63
CA GLY A 38 -31.35 17.88 25.94
C GLY A 38 -31.46 16.39 25.68
N ARG A 39 -32.66 15.84 25.84
CA ARG A 39 -32.96 14.46 25.43
C ARG A 39 -32.41 14.24 24.02
N ASP A 40 -31.61 13.19 23.87
CA ASP A 40 -31.11 12.76 22.58
C ASP A 40 -32.32 12.24 21.77
N ASP A 41 -32.94 13.13 21.01
CA ASP A 41 -34.12 12.89 20.18
C ASP A 41 -33.75 12.14 18.86
N THR A 42 -32.49 11.75 18.70
CA THR A 42 -32.03 10.90 17.59
C THR A 42 -32.75 9.55 17.65
N PRO A 43 -33.38 9.07 16.56
CA PRO A 43 -34.05 7.79 16.61
C PRO A 43 -33.04 6.66 16.84
N ALA A 44 -33.50 5.61 17.53
CA ALA A 44 -32.61 4.60 18.12
C ALA A 44 -31.73 3.86 17.08
N PRO A 45 -32.20 3.54 15.86
CA PRO A 45 -31.35 2.97 14.81
C PRO A 45 -30.21 3.91 14.39
N GLU A 46 -30.48 5.19 14.17
CA GLU A 46 -29.45 6.17 13.79
C GLU A 46 -28.41 6.34 14.91
N ARG A 47 -28.83 6.32 16.18
CA ARG A 47 -27.91 6.39 17.33
C ARG A 47 -26.98 5.18 17.40
N ALA A 48 -27.47 3.97 17.12
CA ALA A 48 -26.66 2.77 17.10
C ALA A 48 -25.57 2.85 16.02
N VAL A 49 -25.93 3.33 14.83
CA VAL A 49 -25.00 3.56 13.72
C VAL A 49 -24.01 4.68 14.05
N GLU A 50 -24.46 5.75 14.70
CA GLU A 50 -23.58 6.83 15.14
C GLU A 50 -22.51 6.32 16.12
N TYR A 51 -22.88 5.51 17.11
CA TYR A 51 -21.93 4.89 18.03
C TYR A 51 -20.92 3.99 17.31
N TYR A 52 -21.36 3.25 16.29
CA TYR A 52 -20.47 2.46 15.44
C TYR A 52 -19.44 3.35 14.73
N TYR A 53 -19.86 4.45 14.10
CA TYR A 53 -18.99 5.37 13.39
C TYR A 53 -18.09 6.20 14.33
N GLN A 54 -18.49 6.43 15.58
CA GLN A 54 -17.65 7.03 16.63
C GLN A 54 -16.63 6.03 17.22
N GLY A 55 -16.69 4.75 16.84
CA GLY A 55 -15.84 3.69 17.40
C GLY A 55 -16.26 3.20 18.79
N ARG A 56 -17.44 3.60 19.27
CA ARG A 56 -18.02 3.18 20.56
C ARG A 56 -18.75 1.84 20.40
N ILE A 57 -18.01 0.81 19.99
CA ILE A 57 -18.57 -0.48 19.56
C ILE A 57 -19.48 -1.13 20.63
N GLU A 58 -19.10 -1.14 21.91
CA GLU A 58 -19.98 -1.71 22.96
C GLU A 58 -21.29 -0.93 23.12
N ALA A 59 -21.28 0.39 22.94
CA ALA A 59 -22.50 1.20 23.00
C ALA A 59 -23.40 0.91 21.79
N ALA A 60 -22.82 0.74 20.60
CA ALA A 60 -23.55 0.33 19.41
C ALA A 60 -24.18 -1.07 19.59
N VAL A 61 -23.40 -2.03 20.11
CA VAL A 61 -23.89 -3.39 20.42
C VAL A 61 -25.09 -3.33 21.38
N GLU A 62 -25.02 -2.52 22.44
CA GLU A 62 -26.11 -2.39 23.41
C GLU A 62 -27.38 -1.78 22.79
N GLU A 63 -27.25 -0.72 21.99
CA GLU A 63 -28.39 -0.14 21.28
C GLU A 63 -29.02 -1.13 20.29
N PHE A 64 -28.21 -1.84 19.49
CA PHE A 64 -28.72 -2.88 18.60
C PHE A 64 -29.38 -4.03 19.34
N ARG A 65 -28.87 -4.45 20.51
CA ARG A 65 -29.56 -5.45 21.36
C ARG A 65 -30.95 -4.99 21.76
N GLN A 66 -31.10 -3.74 22.18
CA GLN A 66 -32.40 -3.19 22.57
C GLN A 66 -33.36 -3.11 21.38
N LEU A 67 -32.85 -2.76 20.19
CA LEU A 67 -33.63 -2.77 18.95
C LEU A 67 -34.09 -4.19 18.58
N VAL A 68 -33.20 -5.18 18.63
CA VAL A 68 -33.53 -6.60 18.39
C VAL A 68 -34.54 -7.12 19.42
N GLN A 69 -34.46 -6.73 20.70
CA GLN A 69 -35.46 -7.12 21.70
C GLN A 69 -36.86 -6.60 21.37
N ARG A 70 -36.97 -5.38 20.81
CA ARG A 70 -38.25 -4.79 20.38
C ARG A 70 -38.73 -5.39 19.07
N GLN A 71 -37.82 -5.80 18.20
CA GLN A 71 -38.10 -6.31 16.85
C GLN A 71 -37.35 -7.64 16.60
N PRO A 72 -37.71 -8.73 17.31
CA PRO A 72 -36.91 -9.96 17.33
C PRO A 72 -36.94 -10.76 16.03
N GLN A 73 -37.76 -10.37 15.05
CA GLN A 73 -37.82 -11.00 13.72
C GLN A 73 -37.20 -10.11 12.63
N ASP A 74 -36.69 -8.93 13.01
CA ASP A 74 -35.97 -8.07 12.07
C ASP A 74 -34.61 -8.68 11.78
N ARG A 75 -34.46 -9.18 10.56
CA ARG A 75 -33.23 -9.80 10.10
C ARG A 75 -32.08 -8.80 10.02
N GLY A 76 -32.32 -7.58 9.53
CA GLY A 76 -31.29 -6.55 9.35
C GLY A 76 -30.65 -6.15 10.69
N LEU A 77 -31.47 -5.87 11.70
CA LEU A 77 -30.98 -5.54 13.05
C LEU A 77 -30.17 -6.67 13.68
N ARG A 78 -30.55 -7.92 13.42
CA ARG A 78 -29.79 -9.10 13.88
C ARG A 78 -28.47 -9.26 13.13
N SER A 79 -28.44 -9.01 11.82
CA SER A 79 -27.20 -9.00 11.05
C SER A 79 -26.26 -7.89 11.54
N ASP A 80 -26.76 -6.67 11.77
CA ASP A 80 -25.98 -5.55 12.31
C ASP A 80 -25.32 -5.94 13.65
N LEU A 81 -26.12 -6.45 14.59
CA LEU A 81 -25.63 -6.90 15.88
C LEU A 81 -24.62 -8.05 15.75
N ALA A 82 -24.90 -9.04 14.91
CA ALA A 82 -24.04 -10.20 14.72
C ALA A 82 -22.67 -9.82 14.16
N LEU A 83 -22.60 -8.88 13.19
CA LEU A 83 -21.34 -8.42 12.62
C LEU A 83 -20.47 -7.70 13.66
N LEU A 84 -21.06 -6.86 14.51
CA LEU A 84 -20.33 -6.21 15.61
C LEU A 84 -19.81 -7.24 16.63
N LEU A 85 -20.60 -8.27 16.93
CA LEU A 85 -20.19 -9.35 17.83
C LEU A 85 -19.06 -10.20 17.23
N LEU A 86 -19.10 -10.50 15.93
CA LEU A 86 -18.03 -11.23 15.22
C LEU A 86 -16.71 -10.46 15.25
N GLU A 87 -16.74 -9.14 15.00
CA GLU A 87 -15.54 -8.29 15.03
C GLU A 87 -14.83 -8.33 16.39
N GLN A 88 -15.61 -8.42 17.47
CA GLN A 88 -15.11 -8.56 18.84
C GLN A 88 -14.71 -9.99 19.23
N GLY A 89 -14.82 -10.96 18.32
CA GLY A 89 -14.57 -12.38 18.59
C GLY A 89 -15.65 -13.08 19.40
N ARG A 90 -16.82 -12.45 19.61
CA ARG A 90 -17.98 -12.99 20.37
C ARG A 90 -18.85 -13.88 19.50
N HIS A 91 -18.22 -14.86 18.87
CA HIS A 91 -18.83 -15.73 17.86
C HIS A 91 -20.09 -16.45 18.32
N ALA A 92 -20.13 -16.91 19.57
CA ALA A 92 -21.28 -17.64 20.11
C ALA A 92 -22.55 -16.77 20.14
N GLU A 93 -22.43 -15.51 20.58
CA GLU A 93 -23.54 -14.57 20.61
C GLU A 93 -23.99 -14.20 19.18
N ALA A 94 -23.04 -14.03 18.25
CA ALA A 94 -23.36 -13.74 16.85
C ALA A 94 -24.14 -14.89 16.19
N ILE A 95 -23.70 -16.14 16.41
CA ILE A 95 -24.38 -17.34 15.91
C ILE A 95 -25.81 -17.43 16.47
N GLU A 96 -26.02 -17.08 17.75
CA GLU A 96 -27.36 -17.05 18.34
C GLU A 96 -28.29 -16.05 17.61
N GLN A 97 -27.78 -14.85 17.32
CA GLN A 97 -28.56 -13.86 16.58
C GLN A 97 -28.93 -14.37 15.18
N LEU A 98 -27.97 -14.94 14.46
CA LEU A 98 -28.15 -15.42 13.10
C LEU A 98 -28.92 -16.73 12.99
N SER A 99 -28.95 -17.58 14.01
CA SER A 99 -29.71 -18.84 13.97
C SER A 99 -31.21 -18.61 14.18
N SER A 100 -31.60 -17.45 14.72
CA SER A 100 -32.98 -17.11 15.06
C SER A 100 -33.81 -16.57 13.89
N VAL A 101 -33.14 -16.16 12.82
CA VAL A 101 -33.72 -15.66 11.57
C VAL A 101 -32.90 -16.31 10.47
N ASP A 102 -33.51 -17.01 9.51
CA ASP A 102 -32.80 -17.76 8.45
C ASP A 102 -31.89 -16.83 7.60
N ASP A 103 -30.71 -16.52 8.13
CA ASP A 103 -29.79 -15.51 7.62
C ASP A 103 -28.60 -16.20 6.94
N PRO A 104 -28.33 -15.91 5.66
CA PRO A 104 -27.21 -16.49 4.91
C PRO A 104 -25.82 -16.33 5.58
N LEU A 105 -25.63 -15.35 6.48
CA LEU A 105 -24.38 -15.15 7.20
C LEU A 105 -24.07 -16.26 8.22
N ILE A 106 -25.05 -17.07 8.62
CA ILE A 106 -24.86 -18.12 9.63
C ILE A 106 -23.73 -19.09 9.26
N GLY A 107 -23.64 -19.47 7.98
CA GLY A 107 -22.57 -20.35 7.49
C GLY A 107 -21.19 -19.75 7.70
N THR A 108 -21.00 -18.49 7.31
CA THR A 108 -19.75 -17.74 7.51
C THR A 108 -19.41 -17.61 9.00
N ALA A 109 -20.38 -17.22 9.84
CA ALA A 109 -20.18 -17.08 11.27
C ALA A 109 -19.73 -18.40 11.94
N LEU A 110 -20.28 -19.54 11.52
CA LEU A 110 -19.89 -20.86 12.00
C LEU A 110 -18.47 -21.25 11.56
N VAL A 111 -18.04 -20.88 10.36
CA VAL A 111 -16.65 -21.08 9.91
C VAL A 111 -15.69 -20.23 10.73
N LEU A 112 -16.00 -18.94 10.91
CA LEU A 112 -15.19 -18.02 11.72
C LEU A 112 -15.05 -18.52 13.17
N ALA A 113 -16.12 -19.10 13.72
CA ALA A 113 -16.14 -19.67 15.06
C ALA A 113 -15.38 -21.00 15.22
N GLY A 114 -14.79 -21.56 14.16
CA GLY A 114 -14.13 -22.87 14.20
C GLY A 114 -15.10 -24.02 14.43
N ARG A 115 -16.34 -23.93 13.90
CA ARG A 115 -17.39 -24.96 14.02
C ARG A 115 -17.68 -25.63 12.66
N PRO A 116 -16.70 -26.34 12.07
CA PRO A 116 -16.76 -26.74 10.67
C PRO A 116 -17.94 -27.67 10.35
N ARG A 117 -18.31 -28.60 11.24
CA ARG A 117 -19.46 -29.51 11.00
C ARG A 117 -20.78 -28.76 10.87
N GLN A 118 -21.06 -27.84 11.81
CA GLN A 118 -22.28 -27.03 11.77
C GLN A 118 -22.28 -26.11 10.54
N ALA A 119 -21.12 -25.55 10.17
CA ALA A 119 -20.99 -24.73 8.97
C ALA A 119 -21.29 -25.52 7.69
N ILE A 120 -20.77 -26.75 7.57
CA ILE A 120 -21.06 -27.64 6.43
C ILE A 120 -22.56 -27.89 6.32
N ASP A 121 -23.23 -28.25 7.41
CA ASP A 121 -24.68 -28.51 7.41
C ASP A 121 -25.47 -27.26 6.99
N ALA A 122 -25.15 -26.10 7.55
CA ALA A 122 -25.81 -24.83 7.23
C ALA A 122 -25.61 -24.42 5.75
N LEU A 123 -24.39 -24.58 5.22
CA LEU A 123 -24.07 -24.21 3.84
C LEU A 123 -24.59 -25.24 2.82
N ALA A 124 -24.71 -26.51 3.20
CA ALA A 124 -25.27 -27.56 2.36
C ALA A 124 -26.80 -27.45 2.20
N ALA A 125 -27.48 -26.80 3.15
CA ALA A 125 -28.92 -26.56 3.08
C ALA A 125 -29.31 -25.50 2.02
N ILE A 126 -28.35 -24.74 1.50
CA ILE A 126 -28.58 -23.69 0.51
C ILE A 126 -28.69 -24.34 -0.87
N GLU A 127 -29.89 -24.31 -1.47
CA GLU A 127 -30.16 -24.97 -2.76
C GLU A 127 -29.28 -24.42 -3.91
N GLN A 128 -29.06 -23.10 -3.92
CA GLN A 128 -28.28 -22.40 -4.94
C GLN A 128 -27.20 -21.55 -4.28
N PRO A 129 -26.10 -22.17 -3.83
CA PRO A 129 -25.06 -21.46 -3.10
C PRO A 129 -24.31 -20.53 -4.06
N SER A 130 -24.11 -19.29 -3.61
CA SER A 130 -23.21 -18.33 -4.26
C SER A 130 -21.76 -18.83 -4.24
N ALA A 131 -20.90 -18.21 -5.06
CA ALA A 131 -19.47 -18.52 -5.06
C ALA A 131 -18.83 -18.32 -3.68
N GLU A 132 -19.26 -17.30 -2.94
CA GLU A 132 -18.79 -17.04 -1.58
C GLU A 132 -19.21 -18.15 -0.60
N GLN A 133 -20.46 -18.61 -0.67
CA GLN A 133 -20.95 -19.71 0.17
C GLN A 133 -20.24 -21.03 -0.14
N LEU A 134 -19.96 -21.31 -1.43
CA LEU A 134 -19.13 -22.45 -1.84
C LEU A 134 -17.70 -22.33 -1.33
N PHE A 135 -17.12 -21.13 -1.34
CA PHE A 135 -15.80 -20.87 -0.80
C PHE A 135 -15.75 -21.13 0.71
N TRP A 136 -16.69 -20.56 1.48
CA TRP A 136 -16.78 -20.81 2.92
C TRP A 136 -17.03 -22.28 3.25
N ARG A 137 -17.80 -23.01 2.43
CA ARG A 137 -17.97 -24.45 2.58
C ARG A 137 -16.64 -25.17 2.36
N GLY A 138 -15.85 -24.78 1.36
CA GLY A 138 -14.52 -25.33 1.13
C GLY A 138 -13.60 -25.16 2.35
N VAL A 139 -13.62 -23.98 2.97
CA VAL A 139 -12.88 -23.72 4.22
C VAL A 139 -13.37 -24.63 5.35
N ALA A 140 -14.69 -24.77 5.52
CA ALA A 140 -15.28 -25.63 6.56
C ALA A 140 -14.91 -27.12 6.38
N GLU A 141 -14.98 -27.61 5.14
CA GLU A 141 -14.60 -28.99 4.79
C GLU A 141 -13.11 -29.23 5.05
N GLN A 142 -12.25 -28.25 4.72
CA GLN A 142 -10.81 -28.34 5.00
C GLN A 142 -10.53 -28.37 6.50
N ASP A 143 -11.16 -27.48 7.28
CA ASP A 143 -11.06 -27.46 8.75
C ASP A 143 -11.58 -28.77 9.39
N ALA A 144 -12.53 -29.45 8.75
CA ALA A 144 -13.02 -30.77 9.16
C ALA A 144 -12.10 -31.95 8.75
N GLY A 145 -11.08 -31.70 7.93
CA GLY A 145 -10.20 -32.73 7.36
C GLY A 145 -10.78 -33.44 6.12
N ASN A 146 -11.89 -32.96 5.57
CA ASN A 146 -12.54 -33.51 4.38
C ASN A 146 -11.92 -32.94 3.09
N LEU A 147 -10.63 -33.22 2.86
CA LEU A 147 -9.83 -32.55 1.82
C LEU A 147 -10.40 -32.66 0.40
N GLN A 148 -11.05 -33.79 0.07
CA GLN A 148 -11.66 -33.98 -1.24
C GLN A 148 -12.92 -33.11 -1.43
N HIS A 149 -13.80 -33.03 -0.42
CA HIS A 149 -14.96 -32.13 -0.47
C HIS A 149 -14.54 -30.66 -0.45
N ALA A 150 -13.47 -30.33 0.28
CA ALA A 150 -12.90 -28.98 0.28
C ALA A 150 -12.48 -28.57 -1.14
N ARG A 151 -11.71 -29.44 -1.82
CA ARG A 151 -11.32 -29.24 -3.23
C ARG A 151 -12.53 -29.06 -4.14
N GLU A 152 -13.55 -29.90 -4.02
CA GLU A 152 -14.76 -29.81 -4.85
C GLU A 152 -15.53 -28.50 -4.63
N ALA A 153 -15.65 -28.06 -3.38
CA ALA A 153 -16.30 -26.80 -3.02
C ALA A 153 -15.51 -25.58 -3.55
N PHE A 154 -14.18 -25.53 -3.37
CA PHE A 154 -13.35 -24.47 -3.93
C PHE A 154 -13.37 -24.45 -5.46
N ALA A 155 -13.32 -25.62 -6.11
CA ALA A 155 -13.46 -25.72 -7.56
C ALA A 155 -14.86 -25.30 -8.03
N GLY A 156 -15.90 -25.57 -7.25
CA GLY A 156 -17.25 -25.06 -7.47
C GLY A 156 -17.30 -23.53 -7.40
N ALA A 157 -16.67 -22.95 -6.38
CA ALA A 157 -16.61 -21.50 -6.19
C ALA A 157 -15.92 -20.78 -7.38
N THR A 158 -14.80 -21.33 -7.88
CA THR A 158 -14.10 -20.76 -9.04
C THR A 158 -14.84 -20.93 -10.37
N ARG A 159 -15.75 -21.90 -10.48
CA ARG A 159 -16.68 -22.02 -11.61
C ARG A 159 -17.84 -21.02 -11.52
N ALA A 160 -18.33 -20.76 -10.31
CA ALA A 160 -19.45 -19.83 -10.06
C ALA A 160 -19.03 -18.36 -10.20
N GLN A 161 -17.78 -18.03 -9.88
CA GLN A 161 -17.24 -16.68 -10.01
C GLN A 161 -15.82 -16.70 -10.56
N ALA A 162 -15.61 -15.98 -11.65
CA ALA A 162 -14.32 -15.97 -12.35
C ALA A 162 -13.18 -15.41 -11.50
N HIS A 163 -13.43 -14.37 -10.68
CA HIS A 163 -12.40 -13.72 -9.85
C HIS A 163 -12.56 -14.07 -8.38
N LEU A 164 -11.77 -15.04 -7.92
CA LEU A 164 -11.78 -15.55 -6.55
C LEU A 164 -10.37 -16.04 -6.17
N PRO A 165 -9.40 -15.13 -5.98
CA PRO A 165 -7.99 -15.47 -5.86
C PRO A 165 -7.70 -16.40 -4.68
N TYR A 166 -8.43 -16.26 -3.57
CA TYR A 166 -8.26 -17.14 -2.41
C TYR A 166 -8.72 -18.58 -2.68
N ALA A 167 -9.78 -18.81 -3.46
CA ALA A 167 -10.16 -20.19 -3.79
C ALA A 167 -9.05 -20.91 -4.56
N TYR A 168 -8.37 -20.22 -5.48
CA TYR A 168 -7.17 -20.74 -6.14
C TYR A 168 -6.01 -20.93 -5.18
N HIS A 169 -5.79 -20.00 -4.24
CA HIS A 169 -4.76 -20.15 -3.21
C HIS A 169 -4.98 -21.39 -2.33
N PHE A 170 -6.20 -21.61 -1.84
CA PHE A 170 -6.54 -22.80 -1.04
C PHE A 170 -6.43 -24.10 -1.86
N LEU A 171 -6.85 -24.10 -3.13
CA LEU A 171 -6.61 -25.23 -4.03
C LEU A 171 -5.11 -25.53 -4.21
N GLY A 172 -4.28 -24.49 -4.32
CA GLY A 172 -2.82 -24.60 -4.39
C GLY A 172 -2.21 -25.16 -3.11
N GLN A 173 -2.70 -24.73 -1.94
CA GLN A 173 -2.28 -25.29 -0.64
C GLN A 173 -2.65 -26.78 -0.52
N LEU A 174 -3.88 -27.16 -0.87
CA LEU A 174 -4.31 -28.56 -0.86
C LEU A 174 -3.49 -29.43 -1.82
N ALA A 175 -3.13 -28.91 -3.00
CA ALA A 175 -2.25 -29.61 -3.95
C ALA A 175 -0.83 -29.77 -3.38
N LEU A 176 -0.30 -28.72 -2.75
CA LEU A 176 1.02 -28.73 -2.12
C LEU A 176 1.09 -29.74 -0.96
N GLU A 177 0.06 -29.83 -0.11
CA GLU A 177 -0.05 -30.81 0.97
C GLU A 177 -0.11 -32.25 0.48
N GLN A 178 -0.62 -32.47 -0.73
CA GLN A 178 -0.71 -33.78 -1.38
C GLN A 178 0.47 -34.08 -2.31
N GLU A 179 1.49 -33.21 -2.30
CA GLU A 179 2.69 -33.32 -3.13
C GLU A 179 2.39 -33.29 -4.65
N ASP A 180 1.24 -32.74 -5.06
CA ASP A 180 0.89 -32.47 -6.45
C ASP A 180 1.48 -31.11 -6.87
N TRP A 181 2.80 -31.11 -7.08
CA TRP A 181 3.55 -29.90 -7.42
C TRP A 181 3.05 -29.21 -8.70
N PRO A 182 2.73 -29.92 -9.81
CA PRO A 182 2.17 -29.32 -11.02
C PRO A 182 0.88 -28.54 -10.76
N ALA A 183 -0.08 -29.14 -10.05
CA ALA A 183 -1.32 -28.47 -9.73
C ALA A 183 -1.11 -27.29 -8.76
N ALA A 184 -0.22 -27.43 -7.78
CA ALA A 184 0.12 -26.34 -6.85
C ALA A 184 0.66 -25.11 -7.60
N VAL A 185 1.62 -25.30 -8.51
CA VAL A 185 2.15 -24.20 -9.34
C VAL A 185 1.05 -23.56 -10.18
N GLU A 186 0.22 -24.36 -10.85
CA GLU A 186 -0.88 -23.85 -11.67
C GLU A 186 -1.85 -22.98 -10.84
N TYR A 187 -2.29 -23.47 -9.69
CA TYR A 187 -3.25 -22.78 -8.85
C TYR A 187 -2.68 -21.50 -8.24
N PHE A 188 -1.44 -21.51 -7.72
CA PHE A 188 -0.82 -20.29 -7.20
C PHE A 188 -0.57 -19.26 -8.32
N VAL A 189 -0.17 -19.69 -9.52
CA VAL A 189 -0.04 -18.78 -10.67
C VAL A 189 -1.39 -18.19 -11.05
N ARG A 190 -2.48 -18.96 -11.06
CA ARG A 190 -3.84 -18.44 -11.30
C ARG A 190 -4.26 -17.44 -10.22
N ALA A 191 -3.99 -17.73 -8.95
CA ALA A 191 -4.26 -16.81 -7.84
C ALA A 191 -3.53 -15.48 -8.02
N LEU A 192 -2.23 -15.52 -8.35
CA LEU A 192 -1.40 -14.34 -8.58
C LEU A 192 -1.75 -13.56 -9.85
N ARG A 193 -2.29 -14.22 -10.88
CA ARG A 193 -2.84 -13.55 -12.06
C ARG A 193 -4.09 -12.73 -11.73
N GLN A 194 -4.91 -13.20 -10.79
CA GLN A 194 -6.10 -12.47 -10.33
C GLN A 194 -5.73 -11.38 -9.32
N ASP A 195 -4.83 -11.66 -8.40
CA ASP A 195 -4.32 -10.69 -7.45
C ASP A 195 -2.80 -10.83 -7.29
N ALA A 196 -2.06 -10.01 -8.03
CA ALA A 196 -0.60 -9.95 -7.93
C ALA A 196 -0.10 -9.55 -6.54
N ASN A 197 -0.96 -8.98 -5.70
CA ASN A 197 -0.64 -8.54 -4.35
C ASN A 197 -0.91 -9.67 -3.33
N LEU A 198 -1.33 -10.86 -3.76
CA LEU A 198 -1.53 -12.01 -2.88
C LEU A 198 -0.18 -12.63 -2.49
N THR A 199 0.58 -11.88 -1.69
CA THR A 199 1.96 -12.20 -1.29
C THR A 199 2.06 -13.50 -0.51
N SER A 200 0.98 -13.96 0.14
CA SER A 200 0.92 -15.27 0.80
C SER A 200 1.16 -16.45 -0.16
N ALA A 201 0.97 -16.26 -1.47
CA ALA A 201 1.24 -17.28 -2.47
C ALA A 201 2.71 -17.36 -2.90
N PHE A 202 3.56 -16.38 -2.57
CA PHE A 202 4.92 -16.31 -3.13
C PHE A 202 5.82 -17.44 -2.64
N GLU A 203 5.91 -17.65 -1.33
CA GLU A 203 6.75 -18.70 -0.75
C GLU A 203 6.23 -20.12 -1.08
N PRO A 204 4.91 -20.42 -0.97
CA PRO A 204 4.38 -21.72 -1.38
C PRO A 204 4.60 -22.03 -2.86
N LEU A 205 4.47 -21.02 -3.74
CA LEU A 205 4.77 -21.18 -5.17
C LEU A 205 6.26 -21.42 -5.41
N ALA A 206 7.16 -20.71 -4.70
CA ALA A 206 8.60 -20.94 -4.81
C ALA A 206 8.95 -22.38 -4.39
N ARG A 207 8.38 -22.87 -3.28
CA ARG A 207 8.55 -24.27 -2.85
C ARG A 207 8.06 -25.27 -3.88
N ALA A 208 6.87 -25.08 -4.44
CA ALA A 208 6.34 -25.98 -5.48
C ALA A 208 7.23 -25.99 -6.74
N ARG A 209 7.77 -24.84 -7.14
CA ARG A 209 8.73 -24.72 -8.25
C ARG A 209 10.05 -25.43 -7.98
N MET A 210 10.58 -25.31 -6.75
CA MET A 210 11.79 -26.03 -6.34
C MET A 210 11.60 -27.55 -6.47
N GLN A 211 10.45 -28.08 -6.06
CA GLN A 211 10.15 -29.52 -6.20
C GLN A 211 10.02 -29.97 -7.66
N GLN A 212 9.67 -29.07 -8.59
CA GLN A 212 9.69 -29.34 -10.02
C GLN A 212 11.07 -29.17 -10.67
N GLY A 213 12.09 -28.73 -9.92
CA GLY A 213 13.41 -28.42 -10.45
C GLY A 213 13.53 -27.05 -11.12
N GLU A 214 12.52 -26.17 -11.00
CA GLU A 214 12.55 -24.79 -11.52
C GLU A 214 13.29 -23.83 -10.57
N ILE A 215 14.57 -24.10 -10.32
CA ILE A 215 15.36 -23.42 -9.27
C ILE A 215 15.50 -21.91 -9.52
N ASP A 216 15.84 -21.48 -10.73
CA ASP A 216 16.02 -20.05 -11.07
C ASP A 216 14.72 -19.25 -10.87
N SER A 217 13.61 -19.86 -11.31
CA SER A 217 12.26 -19.31 -11.21
C SER A 217 11.81 -19.17 -9.74
N ALA A 218 12.19 -20.12 -8.89
CA ALA A 218 11.97 -20.05 -7.46
C ALA A 218 12.85 -18.98 -6.80
N TYR A 219 14.14 -18.91 -7.15
CA TYR A 219 15.08 -17.91 -6.62
C TYR A 219 14.63 -16.48 -6.94
N ALA A 220 14.25 -16.22 -8.19
CA ALA A 220 13.73 -14.92 -8.62
C ALA A 220 12.44 -14.53 -7.86
N LEU A 221 11.54 -15.48 -7.64
CA LEU A 221 10.30 -15.24 -6.88
C LEU A 221 10.59 -14.94 -5.41
N LEU A 222 11.50 -15.68 -4.77
CA LEU A 222 11.95 -15.43 -3.39
C LEU A 222 12.61 -14.06 -3.26
N GLY A 223 13.41 -13.65 -4.25
CA GLY A 223 14.00 -12.32 -4.24
C GLY A 223 12.97 -11.20 -4.32
N ARG A 224 11.90 -11.38 -5.11
CA ARG A 224 10.77 -10.43 -5.11
C ARG A 224 10.00 -10.47 -3.79
N ALA A 225 9.84 -11.66 -3.20
CA ALA A 225 9.15 -11.85 -1.94
C ALA A 225 9.88 -11.18 -0.77
N GLU A 226 11.21 -11.23 -0.74
CA GLU A 226 12.02 -10.62 0.32
C GLU A 226 11.87 -9.09 0.37
N ILE A 227 11.78 -8.43 -0.78
CA ILE A 227 11.58 -6.98 -0.85
C ILE A 227 10.12 -6.60 -0.52
N ALA A 228 9.16 -7.44 -0.93
CA ALA A 228 7.73 -7.24 -0.65
C ALA A 228 7.34 -7.58 0.80
N LEU A 229 8.04 -8.53 1.42
CA LEU A 229 7.81 -9.11 2.74
C LEU A 229 9.10 -9.10 3.58
N PRO A 230 9.74 -7.94 3.83
CA PRO A 230 11.01 -7.88 4.55
C PRO A 230 10.94 -8.42 5.99
N TRP A 231 9.73 -8.56 6.55
CA TRP A 231 9.47 -9.15 7.87
C TRP A 231 9.27 -10.68 7.84
N ASP A 232 9.05 -11.31 6.68
CA ASP A 232 8.82 -12.75 6.59
C ASP A 232 10.16 -13.51 6.59
N LEU A 233 10.55 -13.98 7.79
CA LEU A 233 11.78 -14.74 7.99
C LEU A 233 11.79 -16.07 7.24
N ARG A 234 10.65 -16.64 6.86
CA ARG A 234 10.62 -17.89 6.08
C ARG A 234 11.16 -17.64 4.68
N VAL A 235 10.79 -16.53 4.05
CA VAL A 235 11.31 -16.15 2.72
C VAL A 235 12.84 -16.03 2.76
N GLN A 236 13.38 -15.35 3.77
CA GLN A 236 14.82 -15.18 3.95
C GLN A 236 15.55 -16.51 4.19
N ARG A 237 14.98 -17.39 5.04
CA ARG A 237 15.52 -18.73 5.30
C ARG A 237 15.54 -19.58 4.03
N THR A 238 14.41 -19.69 3.34
CA THR A 238 14.30 -20.47 2.10
C THR A 238 15.26 -19.97 1.03
N ARG A 239 15.40 -18.64 0.88
CA ARG A 239 16.37 -18.05 -0.06
C ARG A 239 17.82 -18.39 0.31
N THR A 240 18.19 -18.20 1.58
CA THR A 240 19.55 -18.49 2.08
C THR A 240 19.91 -19.97 1.93
N GLU A 241 18.95 -20.86 2.18
CA GLU A 241 19.12 -22.29 1.94
C GLU A 241 19.34 -22.59 0.46
N LEU A 242 18.61 -21.93 -0.44
CA LEU A 242 18.80 -22.10 -1.88
C LEU A 242 20.19 -21.63 -2.33
N GLU A 243 20.65 -20.47 -1.85
CA GLU A 243 21.99 -19.94 -2.16
C GLU A 243 23.11 -20.84 -1.64
N ARG A 244 22.91 -21.50 -0.48
CA ARG A 244 23.87 -22.47 0.04
C ARG A 244 23.99 -23.71 -0.85
N HIS A 245 22.88 -24.20 -1.40
CA HIS A 245 22.88 -25.37 -2.28
C HIS A 245 23.27 -25.03 -3.72
N TYR A 246 22.98 -23.80 -4.17
CA TYR A 246 23.22 -23.31 -5.52
C TYR A 246 23.95 -21.94 -5.51
N PRO A 247 25.25 -21.91 -5.15
CA PRO A 247 26.01 -20.65 -5.05
C PRO A 247 26.06 -19.84 -6.36
N HIS A 248 26.04 -20.53 -7.51
CA HIS A 248 26.06 -19.92 -8.83
C HIS A 248 24.90 -18.93 -9.06
N LEU A 249 23.73 -19.12 -8.43
CA LEU A 249 22.59 -18.19 -8.57
C LEU A 249 22.96 -16.77 -8.15
N ARG A 250 23.76 -16.64 -7.08
CA ARG A 250 24.22 -15.35 -6.59
C ARG A 250 25.33 -14.80 -7.50
N GLU A 251 26.29 -15.63 -7.88
CA GLU A 251 27.41 -15.24 -8.74
C GLU A 251 26.94 -14.76 -10.12
N GLU A 252 25.99 -15.48 -10.74
CA GLU A 252 25.37 -15.10 -12.01
C GLU A 252 24.62 -13.77 -11.90
N ARG A 253 23.91 -13.55 -10.79
CA ARG A 253 23.21 -12.29 -10.55
C ARG A 253 24.18 -11.12 -10.38
N GLU A 254 25.27 -11.32 -9.62
CA GLU A 254 26.34 -10.32 -9.45
C GLU A 254 27.02 -10.02 -10.79
N ALA A 255 27.28 -11.04 -11.62
CA ALA A 255 27.84 -10.91 -12.96
C ALA A 255 26.88 -10.19 -13.93
N GLU A 256 25.58 -10.49 -13.89
CA GLU A 256 24.55 -9.82 -14.68
C GLU A 256 24.48 -8.32 -14.36
N VAL A 257 24.45 -7.98 -13.06
CA VAL A 257 24.49 -6.58 -12.59
C VAL A 257 25.78 -5.90 -13.07
N ALA A 258 26.92 -6.59 -12.98
CA ALA A 258 28.18 -6.05 -13.44
C ALA A 258 28.21 -5.77 -14.95
N ALA A 259 27.72 -6.71 -15.76
CA ALA A 259 27.65 -6.58 -17.21
C ALA A 259 26.72 -5.43 -17.65
N ARG A 260 25.57 -5.25 -16.96
CA ARG A 260 24.61 -4.17 -17.25
C ARG A 260 25.25 -2.78 -17.16
N ARG A 261 26.17 -2.55 -16.21
CA ARG A 261 26.88 -1.26 -16.08
C ARG A 261 27.71 -0.90 -17.32
N VAL A 262 28.25 -1.91 -17.99
CA VAL A 262 29.05 -1.73 -19.21
C VAL A 262 28.14 -1.48 -20.42
N ILE A 263 27.12 -2.32 -20.61
CA ILE A 263 26.32 -2.33 -21.85
C ILE A 263 25.19 -1.30 -21.90
N VAL A 264 24.66 -0.87 -20.76
CA VAL A 264 23.57 0.13 -20.72
C VAL A 264 24.16 1.49 -21.04
N SER A 265 23.57 2.22 -21.99
CA SER A 265 23.88 3.63 -22.25
C SER A 265 22.78 4.52 -21.70
N ALA A 266 23.17 5.68 -21.18
CA ALA A 266 22.19 6.67 -20.73
C ALA A 266 21.38 7.22 -21.91
N PRO A 267 20.04 7.15 -21.88
CA PRO A 267 19.22 7.70 -22.95
C PRO A 267 19.37 9.22 -23.03
N ARG A 268 19.27 9.78 -24.24
CA ARG A 268 19.04 11.22 -24.40
C ARG A 268 17.55 11.50 -24.38
N VAL A 269 17.19 12.68 -23.90
CA VAL A 269 15.80 13.10 -23.77
C VAL A 269 15.49 14.32 -24.63
N THR A 270 14.23 14.47 -25.01
CA THR A 270 13.77 15.66 -25.73
C THR A 270 13.71 16.87 -24.81
N ALA A 271 14.14 18.02 -25.32
CA ALA A 271 13.97 19.31 -24.67
C ALA A 271 12.50 19.61 -24.32
N LEU A 272 12.30 20.35 -23.23
CA LEU A 272 11.00 20.83 -22.82
C LEU A 272 10.54 21.99 -23.74
N PRO A 273 9.23 22.20 -23.90
CA PRO A 273 8.72 23.40 -24.58
C PRO A 273 9.06 24.67 -23.79
N GLU A 274 9.26 25.81 -24.45
CA GLU A 274 9.68 27.08 -23.83
C GLU A 274 8.82 27.48 -22.61
N ARG A 275 7.49 27.28 -22.67
CA ARG A 275 6.58 27.59 -21.54
C ARG A 275 6.88 26.80 -20.26
N ALA A 276 7.58 25.68 -20.36
CA ALA A 276 7.97 24.88 -19.20
C ALA A 276 9.25 25.42 -18.52
N GLU A 277 9.99 26.32 -19.16
CA GLU A 277 11.22 26.90 -18.58
C GLU A 277 10.91 27.75 -17.35
N ASP A 278 9.75 28.40 -17.31
CA ASP A 278 9.27 29.18 -16.16
C ASP A 278 8.81 28.28 -14.98
N ALA A 279 8.69 26.97 -15.20
CA ALA A 279 8.27 26.05 -14.15
C ALA A 279 9.37 25.90 -13.07
N PRO A 280 9.00 25.88 -11.79
CA PRO A 280 10.00 25.80 -10.71
C PRO A 280 10.73 24.46 -10.71
N GLY A 281 11.97 24.48 -10.21
CA GLY A 281 12.73 23.26 -9.90
C GLY A 281 12.16 22.54 -8.68
N VAL A 282 12.21 21.21 -8.70
CA VAL A 282 11.76 20.33 -7.61
C VAL A 282 12.84 19.33 -7.24
N ARG A 283 12.95 19.00 -5.95
CA ARG A 283 13.91 18.02 -5.42
C ARG A 283 13.20 16.76 -4.97
N ILE A 284 13.54 15.63 -5.58
CA ILE A 284 12.90 14.33 -5.34
C ILE A 284 13.89 13.38 -4.67
N GLY A 285 13.62 12.95 -3.44
CA GLY A 285 14.36 11.89 -2.77
C GLY A 285 14.11 10.54 -3.45
N LEU A 286 15.15 9.97 -4.07
CA LEU A 286 15.10 8.72 -4.83
C LEU A 286 15.36 7.49 -3.96
N ALA A 287 16.37 7.57 -3.09
CA ALA A 287 16.73 6.53 -2.15
C ALA A 287 17.39 7.12 -0.90
N GLU A 288 17.18 6.48 0.24
CA GLU A 288 17.75 6.86 1.53
C GLU A 288 18.46 5.67 2.15
N ASP A 289 19.35 5.96 3.10
CA ASP A 289 20.15 4.96 3.81
C ASP A 289 20.97 4.08 2.86
N VAL A 290 21.52 4.70 1.82
CA VAL A 290 22.32 4.03 0.80
C VAL A 290 23.78 4.05 1.23
N ASP A 291 24.44 2.88 1.21
CA ASP A 291 25.87 2.78 1.52
C ASP A 291 26.74 2.85 0.25
N SER A 292 26.25 2.33 -0.87
CA SER A 292 26.92 2.43 -2.16
C SER A 292 25.93 2.47 -3.32
N LEU A 293 26.30 3.14 -4.40
CA LEU A 293 25.50 3.26 -5.62
C LEU A 293 26.38 3.42 -6.85
N TYR A 294 26.11 2.63 -7.87
CA TYR A 294 26.69 2.84 -9.20
C TYR A 294 25.78 3.75 -10.02
N LEU A 295 26.40 4.66 -10.77
CA LEU A 295 25.73 5.50 -11.75
C LEU A 295 26.51 5.57 -13.04
N LYS A 296 25.83 5.90 -14.15
CA LYS A 296 26.46 6.13 -15.45
C LYS A 296 25.98 7.43 -16.07
N THR A 297 26.94 8.19 -16.60
CA THR A 297 26.73 9.55 -17.10
C THR A 297 26.25 9.55 -18.55
N GLY A 298 25.38 10.49 -18.92
CA GLY A 298 24.80 10.57 -20.27
C GLY A 298 25.34 11.67 -21.16
N GLY A 299 26.26 12.47 -20.66
CA GLY A 299 26.90 13.59 -21.36
C GLY A 299 28.13 14.06 -20.59
N ALA A 300 28.79 15.09 -21.10
CA ALA A 300 29.87 15.77 -20.37
C ALA A 300 29.33 16.31 -19.04
N TRP A 301 29.93 15.88 -17.94
CA TRP A 301 29.40 16.07 -16.59
C TRP A 301 30.37 16.85 -15.71
N GLN A 302 29.82 17.48 -14.67
CA GLN A 302 30.58 18.15 -13.64
C GLN A 302 30.12 17.68 -12.27
N LEU A 303 31.07 17.54 -11.37
CA LEU A 303 30.85 17.22 -9.97
C LEU A 303 31.14 18.45 -9.12
N LYS A 304 30.13 18.98 -8.44
CA LYS A 304 30.21 20.21 -7.65
C LYS A 304 29.88 19.95 -6.19
N THR A 305 30.38 20.80 -5.31
CA THR A 305 30.02 20.77 -3.88
C THR A 305 29.45 22.11 -3.49
N ALA A 306 28.64 22.16 -2.43
CA ALA A 306 28.14 23.43 -1.90
C ALA A 306 29.24 24.35 -1.34
N TYR A 307 30.48 23.86 -1.18
CA TYR A 307 31.58 24.59 -0.56
C TYR A 307 32.57 25.21 -1.56
N SER A 308 32.46 24.88 -2.85
CA SER A 308 33.34 25.39 -3.90
C SER A 308 32.54 25.74 -5.15
N PRO A 309 32.74 26.94 -5.72
CA PRO A 309 32.14 27.29 -7.01
C PRO A 309 32.75 26.49 -8.17
N ASP A 310 34.00 26.05 -8.04
CA ASP A 310 34.69 25.27 -9.07
C ASP A 310 34.31 23.78 -9.00
N PRO A 311 34.11 23.11 -10.15
CA PRO A 311 33.96 21.65 -10.22
C PRO A 311 35.12 20.95 -9.52
N GLN A 312 34.80 19.94 -8.72
CA GLN A 312 35.78 19.08 -8.04
C GLN A 312 36.29 17.98 -8.97
N ALA A 313 35.47 17.57 -9.93
CA ALA A 313 35.80 16.65 -11.00
C ALA A 313 34.87 16.92 -12.18
N ASP A 314 35.29 16.45 -13.35
CA ASP A 314 34.51 16.44 -14.58
C ASP A 314 34.89 15.20 -15.38
N GLY A 315 34.09 14.91 -16.40
CA GLY A 315 34.31 13.80 -17.29
C GLY A 315 33.32 13.79 -18.43
N GLU A 316 33.25 12.66 -19.13
CA GLU A 316 32.56 12.52 -20.40
C GLU A 316 31.36 11.58 -20.28
N ARG A 317 30.65 11.44 -21.40
CA ARG A 317 29.54 10.49 -21.51
C ARG A 317 30.00 9.05 -21.29
N ASP A 318 29.11 8.25 -20.71
CA ASP A 318 29.26 6.81 -20.46
C ASP A 318 30.31 6.45 -19.39
N ASP A 319 30.79 7.43 -18.62
CA ASP A 319 31.60 7.17 -17.41
C ASP A 319 30.74 6.43 -16.36
N VAL A 320 31.31 5.36 -15.79
CA VAL A 320 30.69 4.60 -14.70
C VAL A 320 31.30 5.04 -13.38
N LEU A 321 30.48 5.64 -12.53
CA LEU A 321 30.90 6.18 -11.24
C LEU A 321 30.33 5.33 -10.10
N LEU A 322 31.15 5.07 -9.10
CA LEU A 322 30.78 4.45 -7.84
C LEU A 322 30.78 5.52 -6.74
N VAL A 323 29.63 5.72 -6.10
CA VAL A 323 29.49 6.54 -4.90
C VAL A 323 29.44 5.64 -3.70
N GLU A 324 30.31 5.86 -2.72
CA GLU A 324 30.37 5.10 -1.47
C GLU A 324 30.31 6.01 -0.25
N ARG A 325 29.64 5.54 0.80
CA ARG A 325 29.63 6.19 2.11
C ARG A 325 31.01 6.09 2.77
N LEU A 326 31.42 7.20 3.40
CA LEU A 326 32.53 7.23 4.35
C LEU A 326 32.00 7.61 5.74
N HIS A 327 32.43 6.89 6.77
CA HIS A 327 32.07 7.22 8.15
C HIS A 327 32.87 8.44 8.65
N PRO A 328 32.27 9.38 9.43
CA PRO A 328 30.87 9.39 9.85
C PRO A 328 29.89 9.89 8.77
N ALA A 329 30.22 10.96 8.04
CA ALA A 329 29.28 11.63 7.12
C ALA A 329 29.91 12.03 5.78
N GLY A 330 30.93 11.31 5.32
CA GLY A 330 31.58 11.59 4.04
C GLY A 330 31.05 10.73 2.90
N VAL A 331 31.47 11.07 1.68
CA VAL A 331 31.32 10.24 0.49
C VAL A 331 32.64 10.19 -0.28
N ARG A 332 32.84 9.09 -0.99
CA ARG A 332 33.87 8.90 -1.99
C ARG A 332 33.20 8.66 -3.34
N VAL A 333 33.73 9.27 -4.39
CA VAL A 333 33.37 8.96 -5.77
C VAL A 333 34.60 8.45 -6.50
N SER A 334 34.45 7.31 -7.18
CA SER A 334 35.50 6.72 -8.00
C SER A 334 34.97 6.28 -9.36
N CYS A 335 35.85 6.17 -10.34
CA CYS A 335 35.57 5.48 -11.60
C CYS A 335 35.51 3.95 -11.36
N ASP A 336 35.06 3.20 -12.36
CA ASP A 336 34.98 1.73 -12.31
C ASP A 336 36.36 1.05 -12.25
N ASP A 337 37.40 1.70 -12.76
CA ASP A 337 38.81 1.31 -12.62
C ASP A 337 39.39 1.56 -11.21
N GLY A 338 38.61 2.17 -10.32
CA GLY A 338 38.98 2.47 -8.93
C GLY A 338 39.70 3.81 -8.74
N PHE A 339 39.87 4.63 -9.79
CA PHE A 339 40.43 5.97 -9.65
C PHE A 339 39.50 6.87 -8.82
N GLU A 340 40.01 7.45 -7.73
CA GLU A 340 39.24 8.33 -6.85
C GLU A 340 39.15 9.74 -7.45
N LEU A 341 37.92 10.15 -7.77
CA LEU A 341 37.60 11.47 -8.31
C LEU A 341 37.33 12.49 -7.20
N TYR A 342 36.71 12.03 -6.12
CA TYR A 342 36.31 12.91 -5.02
C TYR A 342 36.26 12.18 -3.69
N ARG A 343 36.63 12.91 -2.63
CA ARG A 343 36.46 12.51 -1.24
C ARG A 343 36.15 13.73 -0.41
N GLY A 344 35.03 13.72 0.30
CA GLY A 344 34.66 14.85 1.16
C GLY A 344 33.36 14.66 1.90
N VAL A 345 32.85 15.76 2.46
CA VAL A 345 31.63 15.82 3.26
C VAL A 345 30.67 16.81 2.61
N GLY A 346 29.37 16.58 2.80
CA GLY A 346 28.29 17.50 2.41
C GLY A 346 27.67 17.19 1.06
N PRO A 347 26.75 18.05 0.59
CA PRO A 347 25.99 17.78 -0.61
C PRO A 347 26.89 17.83 -1.84
N LEU A 348 26.96 16.70 -2.53
CA LEU A 348 27.66 16.54 -3.79
C LEU A 348 26.62 16.60 -4.92
N GLU A 349 26.88 17.36 -5.97
CA GLU A 349 26.00 17.48 -7.13
C GLU A 349 26.70 17.00 -8.40
N LEU A 350 26.05 16.09 -9.13
CA LEU A 350 26.39 15.71 -10.49
C LEU A 350 25.42 16.40 -11.45
N SER A 351 25.94 17.26 -12.34
CA SER A 351 25.15 18.02 -13.30
C SER A 351 25.78 18.07 -14.69
N TYR A 352 24.98 18.45 -15.68
CA TYR A 352 25.36 18.53 -17.10
C TYR A 352 25.11 19.94 -17.63
N ALA A 353 25.91 20.39 -18.59
CA ALA A 353 25.59 21.57 -19.39
C ALA A 353 24.53 21.25 -20.47
N ASP A 354 24.55 20.03 -21.01
CA ASP A 354 23.53 19.51 -21.93
C ASP A 354 22.27 19.11 -21.16
N THR A 355 21.16 19.82 -21.38
CA THR A 355 19.87 19.55 -20.73
C THR A 355 19.18 18.30 -21.23
N GLU A 356 19.66 17.70 -22.34
CA GLU A 356 19.19 16.44 -22.89
C GLU A 356 19.93 15.22 -22.33
N ALA A 357 21.00 15.43 -21.55
CA ALA A 357 21.73 14.36 -20.89
C ALA A 357 20.94 13.81 -19.69
N THR A 358 21.13 12.53 -19.40
CA THR A 358 20.51 11.84 -18.26
C THR A 358 21.54 11.07 -17.46
N THR A 359 21.22 10.77 -16.21
CA THR A 359 22.03 9.86 -15.38
C THR A 359 21.31 8.55 -15.15
N VAL A 360 21.97 7.42 -15.42
CA VAL A 360 21.48 6.09 -15.05
C VAL A 360 21.93 5.77 -13.63
N LEU A 361 21.01 5.34 -12.77
CA LEU A 361 21.27 4.75 -11.47
C LEU A 361 21.02 3.24 -11.55
N PHE A 362 21.98 2.43 -11.13
CA PHE A 362 21.87 0.97 -11.21
C PHE A 362 21.29 0.36 -9.94
N ASP A 363 20.47 -0.68 -10.10
CA ASP A 363 19.94 -1.53 -9.03
C ASP A 363 19.24 -0.76 -7.90
N LEU A 364 18.56 0.33 -8.26
CA LEU A 364 17.84 1.19 -7.31
C LEU A 364 16.65 0.43 -6.75
N ALA A 365 16.63 0.23 -5.43
CA ALA A 365 15.50 -0.36 -4.75
C ALA A 365 14.29 0.59 -4.76
N TYR A 366 13.09 0.06 -4.98
CA TYR A 366 11.85 0.82 -4.96
C TYR A 366 10.73 0.03 -4.29
N GLY A 367 9.69 0.75 -3.84
CA GLY A 367 8.45 0.14 -3.32
C GLY A 367 8.61 -0.66 -2.03
N HIS A 368 9.68 -0.44 -1.24
CA HIS A 368 9.99 -1.23 -0.04
C HIS A 368 8.76 -1.51 0.85
N GLY A 369 8.50 -2.78 1.17
CA GLY A 369 7.33 -3.21 1.94
C GLY A 369 5.99 -3.19 1.17
N GLN A 370 6.03 -3.11 -0.16
CA GLN A 370 4.88 -3.21 -1.06
C GLN A 370 5.07 -4.39 -2.02
N PHE A 371 3.99 -4.96 -2.52
CA PHE A 371 4.05 -6.09 -3.46
C PHE A 371 4.77 -5.73 -4.78
N SER A 372 4.73 -4.47 -5.19
CA SER A 372 5.40 -3.95 -6.39
C SER A 372 6.87 -3.63 -6.14
N ALA A 373 7.42 -3.97 -4.98
CA ALA A 373 8.81 -3.68 -4.68
C ALA A 373 9.77 -4.48 -5.57
N GLY A 374 10.91 -3.89 -5.86
CA GLY A 374 11.92 -4.49 -6.70
C GLY A 374 13.21 -3.69 -6.72
N ARG A 375 14.13 -4.10 -7.59
CA ARG A 375 15.30 -3.31 -7.98
C ARG A 375 15.31 -3.18 -9.49
N GLU A 376 15.53 -1.97 -9.99
CA GLU A 376 15.66 -1.72 -11.42
C GLU A 376 16.66 -0.62 -11.69
N ASP A 377 17.23 -0.62 -12.89
CA ASP A 377 18.05 0.49 -13.35
C ASP A 377 17.13 1.61 -13.82
N ARG A 378 17.41 2.85 -13.43
CA ARG A 378 16.57 4.02 -13.76
C ARG A 378 17.40 5.18 -14.26
N SER A 379 16.94 5.81 -15.34
CA SER A 379 17.53 7.03 -15.87
C SER A 379 16.76 8.27 -15.44
N TYR A 380 17.46 9.35 -15.11
CA TYR A 380 16.87 10.59 -14.60
C TYR A 380 17.34 11.81 -15.37
N ARG A 381 16.42 12.75 -15.63
CA ARG A 381 16.70 14.09 -16.14
C ARG A 381 17.27 14.98 -15.04
N GLY A 382 17.95 16.06 -15.41
CA GLY A 382 18.42 17.07 -14.46
C GLY A 382 19.62 16.62 -13.64
N ALA A 383 19.84 17.28 -12.50
CA ALA A 383 20.99 17.02 -11.65
C ALA A 383 20.68 15.91 -10.62
N LEU A 384 21.72 15.24 -10.16
CA LEU A 384 21.68 14.35 -9.01
C LEU A 384 22.47 14.93 -7.86
N ARG A 385 21.91 14.84 -6.65
CA ARG A 385 22.54 15.28 -5.41
C ARG A 385 22.67 14.12 -4.44
N VAL A 386 23.82 14.03 -3.79
CA VAL A 386 24.10 13.04 -2.75
C VAL A 386 24.23 13.79 -1.42
N LEU A 387 23.34 13.48 -0.48
CA LEU A 387 23.33 14.05 0.86
C LEU A 387 23.80 13.00 1.86
N SER A 388 24.99 13.17 2.42
CA SER A 388 25.54 12.26 3.42
C SER A 388 25.08 12.60 4.84
N TRP A 389 24.90 11.57 5.67
CA TRP A 389 24.43 11.71 7.04
C TRP A 389 25.39 10.97 8.02
N PRO A 390 25.59 11.47 9.25
CA PRO A 390 26.47 10.81 10.23
C PRO A 390 25.98 9.43 10.65
N ASP A 391 24.71 9.35 11.04
CA ASP A 391 24.14 8.18 11.73
C ASP A 391 23.42 7.20 10.79
N ARG A 392 23.38 7.49 9.49
CA ARG A 392 22.74 6.67 8.44
C ARG A 392 23.46 6.81 7.09
N GLY A 393 23.15 5.98 6.11
CA GLY A 393 23.70 6.07 4.76
C GLY A 393 23.41 7.40 4.06
N PHE A 394 23.85 7.57 2.82
CA PHE A 394 23.54 8.77 2.05
C PHE A 394 22.12 8.73 1.45
N THR A 395 21.63 9.90 1.07
CA THR A 395 20.36 10.11 0.37
C THR A 395 20.64 10.60 -1.04
N VAL A 396 20.01 9.97 -2.02
CA VAL A 396 20.09 10.37 -3.42
C VAL A 396 18.87 11.22 -3.75
N VAL A 397 19.10 12.41 -4.28
CA VAL A 397 18.07 13.40 -4.61
C VAL A 397 18.20 13.78 -6.08
N ASN A 398 17.10 13.78 -6.81
CA ASN A 398 17.04 14.30 -8.17
C ASN A 398 16.48 15.72 -8.17
N GLU A 399 17.23 16.67 -8.73
CA GLU A 399 16.82 18.05 -8.89
C GLU A 399 16.47 18.29 -10.37
N VAL A 400 15.21 18.61 -10.64
CA VAL A 400 14.63 18.60 -11.98
C VAL A 400 13.55 19.67 -12.14
N ASN A 401 13.33 20.15 -13.37
CA ASN A 401 12.19 21.01 -13.69
C ASN A 401 10.85 20.29 -13.43
N LEU A 402 9.86 21.01 -12.89
CA LEU A 402 8.55 20.44 -12.54
C LEU A 402 7.83 19.78 -13.72
N GLU A 403 7.83 20.38 -14.91
CA GLU A 403 7.16 19.77 -16.07
C GLU A 403 7.89 18.50 -16.54
N ALA A 404 9.23 18.50 -16.53
CA ALA A 404 10.01 17.28 -16.79
C ALA A 404 9.73 16.16 -15.77
N TYR A 405 9.55 16.52 -14.49
CA TYR A 405 9.13 15.56 -13.46
C TYR A 405 7.75 14.95 -13.77
N LEU A 406 6.79 15.77 -14.21
CA LEU A 406 5.44 15.32 -14.56
C LEU A 406 5.38 14.40 -15.78
N LEU A 407 6.34 14.51 -16.73
CA LEU A 407 6.45 13.57 -17.84
C LEU A 407 6.61 12.11 -17.38
N SER A 408 7.22 11.91 -16.21
CA SER A 408 7.39 10.59 -15.59
C SER A 408 6.27 10.25 -14.60
N VAL A 409 5.82 11.22 -13.80
CA VAL A 409 4.80 10.97 -12.76
C VAL A 409 3.46 10.58 -13.37
N VAL A 410 2.96 11.32 -14.34
CA VAL A 410 1.63 11.06 -14.91
C VAL A 410 1.48 9.63 -15.43
N PRO A 411 2.38 9.10 -16.30
CA PRO A 411 2.29 7.71 -16.76
C PRO A 411 2.64 6.67 -15.69
N SER A 412 3.36 7.05 -14.63
CA SER A 412 3.67 6.17 -13.50
C SER A 412 2.49 5.99 -12.55
N GLU A 413 1.65 7.02 -12.42
CA GLU A 413 0.43 7.03 -11.60
C GLU A 413 -0.79 6.55 -12.38
N MET A 414 -0.89 6.89 -13.66
CA MET A 414 -2.02 6.59 -14.52
C MET A 414 -1.54 5.97 -15.84
N PRO A 415 -2.00 4.76 -16.23
CA PRO A 415 -1.54 4.12 -17.45
C PRO A 415 -1.74 5.01 -18.68
N ALA A 416 -0.69 5.26 -19.46
CA ALA A 416 -0.71 6.21 -20.57
C ALA A 416 -1.71 5.87 -21.70
N HIS A 417 -2.25 4.64 -21.71
CA HIS A 417 -3.28 4.24 -22.66
C HIS A 417 -4.70 4.69 -22.26
N TRP A 418 -4.89 5.18 -21.03
CA TRP A 418 -6.15 5.72 -20.51
C TRP A 418 -6.59 6.99 -21.27
N PRO A 419 -7.85 7.44 -21.12
CA PRO A 419 -8.37 8.60 -21.84
C PRO A 419 -7.55 9.87 -21.59
N SER A 420 -7.40 10.72 -22.62
CA SER A 420 -6.59 11.94 -22.56
C SER A 420 -7.06 12.92 -21.49
N GLU A 421 -8.37 13.09 -21.31
CA GLU A 421 -8.94 13.99 -20.30
C GLU A 421 -8.62 13.53 -18.87
N ALA A 422 -8.51 12.22 -18.63
CA ALA A 422 -8.08 11.69 -17.34
C ALA A 422 -6.59 11.93 -17.11
N LEU A 423 -5.76 11.76 -18.14
CA LEU A 423 -4.32 12.08 -18.07
C LEU A 423 -4.08 13.58 -17.84
N ALA A 424 -4.89 14.45 -18.45
CA ALA A 424 -4.84 15.89 -18.24
C ALA A 424 -5.27 16.28 -16.81
N ALA A 425 -6.36 15.68 -16.30
CA ALA A 425 -6.76 15.86 -14.90
C ALA A 425 -5.66 15.39 -13.93
N GLN A 426 -5.03 14.24 -14.20
CA GLN A 426 -3.91 13.72 -13.41
C GLN A 426 -2.70 14.66 -13.45
N ALA A 427 -2.36 15.24 -14.61
CA ALA A 427 -1.26 16.18 -14.75
C ALA A 427 -1.50 17.44 -13.88
N ILE A 428 -2.71 18.01 -13.94
CA ILE A 428 -3.09 19.18 -13.13
C ILE A 428 -3.06 18.85 -11.63
N ALA A 429 -3.65 17.72 -11.23
CA ALA A 429 -3.68 17.31 -9.82
C ALA A 429 -2.25 17.05 -9.29
N ALA A 430 -1.41 16.34 -10.04
CA ALA A 430 -0.02 16.09 -9.69
C ALA A 430 0.80 17.39 -9.58
N ARG A 431 0.64 18.32 -10.53
CA ARG A 431 1.28 19.64 -10.47
C ARG A 431 0.90 20.42 -9.22
N SER A 432 -0.40 20.45 -8.91
CA SER A 432 -0.94 21.11 -7.72
C SER A 432 -0.40 20.49 -6.43
N TYR A 433 -0.41 19.16 -6.35
CA TYR A 433 0.14 18.40 -5.23
C TYR A 433 1.63 18.71 -5.01
N THR A 434 2.42 18.79 -6.08
CA THR A 434 3.85 19.09 -6.02
C THR A 434 4.13 20.52 -5.56
N LEU A 435 3.33 21.49 -5.99
CA LEU A 435 3.48 22.90 -5.61
C LEU A 435 2.86 23.25 -4.25
N ALA A 436 2.03 22.36 -3.69
CA ALA A 436 1.40 22.59 -2.40
C ALA A 436 2.48 22.72 -1.28
N PRO A 437 2.39 23.74 -0.40
CA PRO A 437 3.38 23.96 0.65
C PRO A 437 3.51 22.75 1.59
N ARG A 438 4.74 22.24 1.77
CA ARG A 438 5.01 21.03 2.57
C ARG A 438 6.31 21.13 3.37
N ALA A 439 6.21 21.26 4.69
CA ALA A 439 7.39 21.26 5.56
C ALA A 439 8.02 19.86 5.79
N ARG A 440 7.28 18.77 5.50
CA ARG A 440 7.59 17.41 5.99
C ARG A 440 8.97 16.88 5.59
N PHE A 441 9.48 17.27 4.42
CA PHE A 441 10.72 16.71 3.86
C PHE A 441 11.88 17.72 3.77
N HIS A 442 11.63 19.01 3.98
CA HIS A 442 12.68 20.03 3.86
C HIS A 442 13.86 19.80 4.80
N ALA A 443 13.61 19.33 6.03
CA ALA A 443 14.66 18.96 6.98
C ALA A 443 15.55 17.80 6.50
N ARG A 444 15.09 17.01 5.52
CA ARG A 444 15.81 15.89 4.89
C ARG A 444 16.47 16.29 3.57
N GLY A 445 16.34 17.56 3.15
CA GLY A 445 17.03 18.12 1.98
C GLY A 445 16.31 17.97 0.64
N PHE A 446 15.05 17.55 0.62
CA PHE A 446 14.24 17.41 -0.60
C PHE A 446 12.77 17.77 -0.37
N ASP A 447 11.99 17.88 -1.44
CA ASP A 447 10.60 18.36 -1.42
C ASP A 447 9.58 17.21 -1.44
N LEU A 448 9.90 16.13 -2.16
CA LEU A 448 9.02 14.96 -2.37
C LEU A 448 9.82 13.64 -2.37
N LEU A 449 9.15 12.51 -2.15
CA LEU A 449 9.73 11.17 -2.35
C LEU A 449 9.32 10.59 -3.71
N GLY A 450 10.21 9.86 -4.38
CA GLY A 450 9.90 9.13 -5.63
C GLY A 450 9.08 7.85 -5.45
N SER A 451 8.34 7.72 -4.35
CA SER A 451 7.54 6.56 -3.98
C SER A 451 6.07 6.95 -3.77
N VAL A 452 5.19 5.96 -3.58
CA VAL A 452 3.75 6.19 -3.29
C VAL A 452 3.48 7.03 -2.03
N LEU A 453 4.49 7.33 -1.22
CA LEU A 453 4.39 8.31 -0.13
C LEU A 453 4.24 9.75 -0.63
N SER A 454 4.63 10.03 -1.88
CA SER A 454 4.37 11.31 -2.54
C SER A 454 3.80 11.12 -3.94
N ALA A 455 4.59 10.61 -4.88
CA ALA A 455 4.14 10.15 -6.19
C ALA A 455 5.16 9.15 -6.77
N PHE A 456 4.68 8.18 -7.55
CA PHE A 456 5.53 7.19 -8.19
C PHE A 456 6.34 7.84 -9.31
N TYR A 457 7.67 7.87 -9.15
CA TYR A 457 8.60 8.53 -10.07
C TYR A 457 9.62 7.53 -10.60
N ARG A 458 9.45 7.11 -11.86
CA ARG A 458 10.29 6.08 -12.51
C ARG A 458 11.43 6.66 -13.34
N GLY A 459 11.56 7.99 -13.39
CA GLY A 459 12.49 8.67 -14.29
C GLY A 459 12.07 8.54 -15.76
N VAL A 460 13.04 8.64 -16.66
CA VAL A 460 12.85 8.71 -18.12
C VAL A 460 12.19 7.44 -18.68
N GLY A 461 12.50 6.27 -18.10
CA GLY A 461 11.86 5.01 -18.51
C GLY A 461 10.35 4.95 -18.26
N GLY A 462 9.79 5.89 -17.49
CA GLY A 462 8.35 6.03 -17.29
C GLY A 462 7.66 6.93 -18.32
N GLU A 463 8.39 7.73 -19.09
CA GLU A 463 7.81 8.71 -20.01
C GLU A 463 7.05 8.04 -21.17
N HIS A 464 5.97 8.68 -21.61
CA HIS A 464 5.16 8.17 -22.72
C HIS A 464 4.55 9.30 -23.54
N PRO A 465 4.60 9.26 -24.90
CA PRO A 465 4.13 10.37 -25.74
C PRO A 465 2.71 10.87 -25.44
N ARG A 466 1.76 9.95 -25.21
CA ARG A 466 0.36 10.30 -24.88
C ARG A 466 0.20 11.06 -23.56
N SER A 467 0.94 10.69 -22.51
CA SER A 467 0.91 11.43 -21.25
C SER A 467 1.73 12.71 -21.34
N THR A 468 2.83 12.72 -22.10
CA THR A 468 3.60 13.93 -22.42
C THR A 468 2.72 15.00 -23.07
N GLU A 469 1.87 14.61 -24.04
CA GLU A 469 0.91 15.52 -24.66
C GLU A 469 -0.06 16.13 -23.62
N ALA A 470 -0.59 15.32 -22.69
CA ALA A 470 -1.47 15.80 -21.64
C ALA A 470 -0.77 16.73 -20.63
N VAL A 471 0.49 16.45 -20.28
CA VAL A 471 1.32 17.33 -19.44
C VAL A 471 1.54 18.66 -20.16
N HIS A 472 1.95 18.63 -21.43
CA HIS A 472 2.20 19.83 -22.23
C HIS A 472 0.95 20.67 -22.44
N ALA A 473 -0.20 20.06 -22.71
CA ALA A 473 -1.47 20.76 -22.88
C ALA A 473 -1.92 21.51 -21.60
N THR A 474 -1.46 21.04 -20.42
CA THR A 474 -1.87 21.55 -19.11
C THR A 474 -0.76 22.28 -18.35
N ILE A 475 0.38 22.61 -19.00
CA ILE A 475 1.50 23.35 -18.38
C ILE A 475 0.97 24.52 -17.56
N GLY A 476 1.45 24.66 -16.32
CA GLY A 476 1.09 25.75 -15.42
C GLY A 476 -0.32 25.71 -14.83
N GLN A 477 -1.21 24.80 -15.27
CA GLN A 477 -2.54 24.65 -14.69
C GLN A 477 -2.48 23.89 -13.36
N VAL A 478 -3.12 24.47 -12.34
CA VAL A 478 -3.16 23.98 -10.96
C VAL A 478 -4.53 24.21 -10.31
N LEU A 479 -4.83 23.43 -9.28
CA LEU A 479 -5.93 23.62 -8.35
C LEU A 479 -5.47 24.47 -7.18
N MET A 480 -6.29 25.42 -6.77
CA MET A 480 -5.99 26.38 -5.72
C MET A 480 -7.04 26.33 -4.61
N GLU A 481 -6.59 26.52 -3.36
CA GLU A 481 -7.41 26.77 -2.18
C GLU A 481 -7.06 28.16 -1.65
N GLY A 482 -7.95 29.14 -1.85
CA GLY A 482 -7.58 30.54 -1.63
C GLY A 482 -6.40 30.90 -2.54
N GLU A 483 -5.32 31.48 -2.02
CA GLU A 483 -4.12 31.83 -2.80
C GLU A 483 -3.02 30.77 -2.84
N THR A 484 -3.23 29.59 -2.23
CA THR A 484 -2.22 28.54 -2.19
C THR A 484 -2.59 27.37 -3.10
N PRO A 485 -1.62 26.75 -3.79
CA PRO A 485 -1.85 25.49 -4.50
C PRO A 485 -2.44 24.45 -3.55
N LEU A 486 -3.56 23.85 -3.97
CA LEU A 486 -4.21 22.80 -3.21
C LEU A 486 -3.29 21.58 -3.15
N ASN A 487 -3.19 20.97 -1.97
CA ASN A 487 -2.66 19.63 -1.82
C ASN A 487 -3.61 18.60 -2.47
N ALA A 488 -3.64 18.57 -3.81
CA ALA A 488 -4.57 17.81 -4.62
C ALA A 488 -4.19 16.32 -4.64
N VAL A 489 -4.36 15.67 -3.49
CA VAL A 489 -4.16 14.23 -3.31
C VAL A 489 -5.09 13.41 -4.22
N TYR A 490 -4.64 12.23 -4.61
CA TYR A 490 -5.37 11.30 -5.47
C TYR A 490 -5.02 9.86 -5.11
N SER A 491 -5.90 8.91 -5.45
CA SER A 491 -5.68 7.50 -5.17
C SER A 491 -6.20 6.60 -6.28
N ALA A 492 -5.65 5.39 -6.38
CA ALA A 492 -5.95 4.44 -7.44
C ALA A 492 -7.45 4.14 -7.59
N ASN A 493 -8.14 3.95 -6.46
CA ASN A 493 -9.57 3.65 -6.46
C ASN A 493 -10.23 4.02 -5.12
N SER A 494 -11.32 4.78 -5.16
CA SER A 494 -12.09 5.19 -3.97
C SER A 494 -13.08 4.12 -3.52
N ALA A 495 -13.34 3.13 -4.37
CA ALA A 495 -14.42 2.16 -4.28
C ALA A 495 -15.83 2.71 -4.49
N GLY A 496 -15.97 3.95 -5.01
CA GLY A 496 -17.25 4.60 -5.34
C GLY A 496 -17.59 5.80 -4.46
N TYR A 497 -16.92 5.95 -3.31
CA TYR A 497 -17.08 7.08 -2.42
C TYR A 497 -15.71 7.57 -1.95
N THR A 498 -15.39 8.84 -2.21
CA THR A 498 -14.18 9.46 -1.66
C THR A 498 -14.44 9.94 -0.23
N GLU A 499 -13.37 10.26 0.48
CA GLU A 499 -13.40 10.67 1.88
C GLU A 499 -12.83 12.08 2.05
N SER A 500 -13.21 12.72 3.15
CA SER A 500 -12.67 14.01 3.58
C SER A 500 -11.26 13.88 4.19
N SER A 501 -10.45 14.93 4.06
CA SER A 501 -9.15 15.00 4.76
C SER A 501 -9.31 14.99 6.28
N ALA A 502 -10.44 15.49 6.79
CA ALA A 502 -10.72 15.55 8.22
C ALA A 502 -10.83 14.16 8.83
N SER A 503 -11.53 13.23 8.18
CA SER A 503 -11.62 11.85 8.69
C SER A 503 -10.30 11.08 8.51
N VAL A 504 -9.63 11.20 7.35
CA VAL A 504 -8.41 10.40 7.10
C VAL A 504 -7.18 10.92 7.87
N TRP A 505 -7.02 12.24 8.01
CA TRP A 505 -5.81 12.86 8.54
C TRP A 505 -6.04 13.82 9.72
N GLY A 506 -7.28 14.06 10.12
CA GLY A 506 -7.60 14.89 11.29
C GLY A 506 -7.48 16.40 11.06
N PHE A 507 -7.46 16.86 9.81
CA PHE A 507 -7.44 18.28 9.48
C PHE A 507 -8.44 18.63 8.37
N ALA A 508 -9.12 19.77 8.52
CA ALA A 508 -10.04 20.28 7.52
C ALA A 508 -9.29 20.95 6.36
N SER A 509 -9.81 20.78 5.14
CA SER A 509 -9.35 21.41 3.90
C SER A 509 -10.52 21.45 2.90
N ALA A 510 -10.31 22.03 1.73
CA ALA A 510 -11.16 21.92 0.54
C ALA A 510 -11.41 20.46 0.09
N LEU A 511 -10.61 19.50 0.57
CA LEU A 511 -10.75 18.07 0.30
C LEU A 511 -11.93 17.45 1.08
N VAL A 512 -13.06 17.30 0.39
CA VAL A 512 -14.31 16.70 0.91
C VAL A 512 -14.63 15.38 0.21
N GLY A 513 -15.39 14.52 0.88
CA GLY A 513 -15.91 13.30 0.27
C GLY A 513 -16.98 13.61 -0.78
N VAL A 514 -16.93 12.90 -1.90
CA VAL A 514 -17.91 12.92 -2.99
C VAL A 514 -18.28 11.50 -3.40
N SER A 515 -19.50 11.32 -3.90
CA SER A 515 -19.96 10.05 -4.45
C SER A 515 -19.69 9.98 -5.95
N ASP A 516 -19.32 8.80 -6.45
CA ASP A 516 -19.27 8.51 -7.89
C ASP A 516 -20.58 8.94 -8.56
N LYS A 517 -20.51 9.54 -9.75
CA LYS A 517 -21.67 10.11 -10.45
C LYS A 517 -22.76 9.09 -10.80
N LEU A 518 -22.43 7.80 -10.87
CA LEU A 518 -23.39 6.73 -11.14
C LEU A 518 -23.98 6.10 -9.88
N LEU A 519 -23.50 6.51 -8.70
CA LEU A 519 -23.99 6.02 -7.42
C LEU A 519 -24.88 7.06 -6.73
N PRO A 520 -25.78 6.64 -5.84
CA PRO A 520 -26.51 7.55 -4.96
C PRO A 520 -25.53 8.41 -4.15
N ARG A 521 -25.96 9.62 -3.79
CA ARG A 521 -25.21 10.41 -2.82
C ARG A 521 -25.21 9.69 -1.47
N ARG A 522 -24.04 9.60 -0.86
CA ARG A 522 -23.86 9.05 0.48
C ARG A 522 -23.60 10.18 1.47
N ASP A 523 -24.68 10.79 1.91
CA ASP A 523 -24.65 11.88 2.90
C ASP A 523 -24.72 11.33 4.34
N GLU A 524 -25.18 10.08 4.51
CA GLU A 524 -25.40 9.42 5.81
C GLU A 524 -24.49 8.19 6.01
N ALA A 525 -24.26 7.87 7.29
CA ALA A 525 -23.52 6.68 7.72
C ALA A 525 -24.37 5.42 7.49
N ALA A 526 -23.77 4.36 6.95
CA ALA A 526 -24.47 3.10 6.71
C ALA A 526 -24.45 2.20 7.94
N SER A 527 -25.45 1.34 8.09
CA SER A 527 -25.42 0.32 9.14
C SER A 527 -24.24 -0.66 8.95
N PRO A 528 -23.82 -1.40 9.99
CA PRO A 528 -22.80 -2.45 9.85
C PRO A 528 -23.09 -3.45 8.71
N ALA A 529 -24.34 -3.92 8.57
CA ALA A 529 -24.76 -4.85 7.53
C ALA A 529 -24.79 -4.21 6.14
N GLU A 530 -25.21 -2.94 6.02
CA GLU A 530 -25.15 -2.19 4.76
C GLU A 530 -23.70 -1.96 4.30
N LEU A 531 -22.81 -1.63 5.24
CA LEU A 531 -21.39 -1.47 4.96
C LEU A 531 -20.76 -2.81 4.56
N GLU A 532 -21.05 -3.90 5.27
CA GLU A 532 -20.56 -5.23 4.92
C GLU A 532 -21.05 -5.63 3.51
N ALA A 533 -22.34 -5.46 3.21
CA ALA A 533 -22.88 -5.72 1.88
C ALA A 533 -22.18 -4.87 0.80
N TRP A 534 -21.90 -3.59 1.07
CA TRP A 534 -21.15 -2.73 0.16
C TRP A 534 -19.75 -3.27 -0.17
N LEU A 535 -19.06 -3.83 0.83
CA LEU A 535 -17.71 -4.40 0.67
C LEU A 535 -17.70 -5.68 -0.18
N HIS A 536 -18.83 -6.34 -0.39
CA HIS A 536 -18.93 -7.51 -1.27
C HIS A 536 -19.52 -7.20 -2.65
N GLN A 537 -20.34 -6.16 -2.75
CA GLN A 537 -20.99 -5.78 -4.01
C GLN A 537 -20.04 -5.06 -4.99
N ARG A 538 -20.29 -5.25 -6.30
CA ARG A 538 -19.60 -4.55 -7.38
C ARG A 538 -20.57 -3.82 -8.32
N PRO A 539 -21.25 -2.76 -7.83
CA PRO A 539 -22.19 -2.00 -8.67
C PRO A 539 -21.47 -1.33 -9.85
N ALA A 540 -22.22 -1.05 -10.91
CA ALA A 540 -21.72 -0.24 -12.01
C ALA A 540 -21.42 1.19 -11.53
N SER A 541 -20.18 1.64 -11.74
CA SER A 541 -19.73 2.98 -11.36
C SER A 541 -18.54 3.37 -12.22
N HIS A 542 -18.19 4.66 -12.29
CA HIS A 542 -16.97 5.07 -12.99
C HIS A 542 -15.72 4.46 -12.33
N SER A 543 -15.68 4.37 -11.00
CA SER A 543 -14.63 3.69 -10.23
C SER A 543 -14.57 2.17 -10.47
N ASN A 544 -15.64 1.54 -10.97
CA ASN A 544 -15.70 0.11 -11.29
C ASN A 544 -15.75 -0.16 -12.80
N HIS A 545 -15.14 0.72 -13.60
CA HIS A 545 -15.14 0.57 -15.06
C HIS A 545 -14.27 -0.60 -15.53
N GLU A 546 -14.79 -1.46 -16.39
CA GLU A 546 -14.14 -2.72 -16.84
C GLU A 546 -12.72 -2.55 -17.41
N ARG A 547 -12.48 -1.44 -18.10
CA ARG A 547 -11.20 -1.15 -18.77
C ARG A 547 -10.16 -0.44 -17.89
N TYR A 548 -10.63 0.27 -16.85
CA TYR A 548 -9.78 1.20 -16.08
C TYR A 548 -9.70 0.85 -14.60
N SER A 549 -10.44 -0.17 -14.16
CA SER A 549 -10.42 -0.65 -12.79
C SER A 549 -10.21 -2.16 -12.77
N SER A 550 -9.12 -2.60 -12.15
CA SER A 550 -8.95 -4.03 -11.86
C SER A 550 -9.96 -4.45 -10.78
N TYR A 551 -10.41 -5.71 -10.82
CA TYR A 551 -11.30 -6.26 -9.80
C TYR A 551 -10.77 -5.95 -8.40
N SER A 552 -9.50 -6.30 -8.15
CA SER A 552 -8.86 -6.18 -6.85
C SER A 552 -8.65 -4.73 -6.41
N ALA A 553 -8.62 -3.76 -7.34
CA ALA A 553 -8.58 -2.34 -6.98
C ALA A 553 -9.92 -1.85 -6.42
N TYR A 554 -11.03 -2.39 -6.91
CA TYR A 554 -12.37 -2.03 -6.47
C TYR A 554 -12.82 -2.83 -5.24
N ARG A 555 -12.60 -4.15 -5.21
CA ARG A 555 -12.92 -5.07 -4.09
C ARG A 555 -11.81 -6.09 -3.88
N TRP A 556 -11.46 -6.34 -2.62
CA TRP A 556 -10.38 -7.25 -2.27
C TRP A 556 -10.66 -7.93 -0.93
N SER A 557 -10.01 -9.06 -0.72
CA SER A 557 -9.94 -9.71 0.58
C SER A 557 -8.49 -10.00 0.93
N ARG A 558 -8.23 -10.17 2.24
CA ARG A 558 -6.94 -10.56 2.80
C ARG A 558 -7.16 -11.48 3.98
N TRP A 559 -6.41 -12.59 4.00
CA TRP A 559 -6.32 -13.51 5.12
C TRP A 559 -4.97 -13.29 5.78
N VAL A 560 -4.98 -12.61 6.91
CA VAL A 560 -3.76 -12.25 7.65
C VAL A 560 -3.56 -13.29 8.75
N SER A 561 -2.47 -14.06 8.70
CA SER A 561 -2.24 -15.07 9.73
C SER A 561 -1.84 -14.43 11.07
N GLN A 562 -2.08 -15.15 12.17
CA GLN A 562 -1.61 -14.76 13.49
C GLN A 562 -0.10 -14.44 13.49
N GLU A 563 0.69 -15.26 12.81
CA GLU A 563 2.15 -15.10 12.72
C GLU A 563 2.54 -13.83 11.96
N GLU A 564 1.94 -13.58 10.79
CA GLU A 564 2.23 -12.37 10.02
C GLU A 564 1.89 -11.10 10.81
N LEU A 565 0.74 -11.09 11.47
CA LEU A 565 0.29 -9.95 12.25
C LEU A 565 1.23 -9.68 13.43
N THR A 566 1.63 -10.72 14.15
CA THR A 566 2.61 -10.61 15.25
C THR A 566 3.96 -10.08 14.74
N SER A 567 4.47 -10.59 13.61
CA SER A 567 5.73 -10.12 13.01
C SER A 567 5.68 -8.65 12.58
N ARG A 568 4.56 -8.19 12.00
CA ARG A 568 4.41 -6.80 11.55
C ARG A 568 4.24 -5.81 12.70
N LEU A 569 3.58 -6.22 13.79
CA LEU A 569 3.40 -5.36 14.96
C LEU A 569 4.68 -5.25 15.78
N GLY A 570 5.47 -6.32 15.86
CA GLY A 570 6.76 -6.33 16.57
C GLY A 570 6.63 -6.12 18.09
N GLN A 571 5.46 -6.42 18.67
CA GLN A 571 5.11 -6.17 20.07
C GLN A 571 4.86 -7.49 20.79
N SER A 572 5.92 -8.05 21.39
CA SER A 572 5.83 -9.31 22.16
C SER A 572 4.92 -9.21 23.38
N GLU A 573 4.76 -8.01 23.92
CA GLU A 573 3.94 -7.69 25.10
C GLU A 573 2.43 -7.82 24.90
N LEU A 574 1.96 -7.98 23.67
CA LEU A 574 0.53 -8.22 23.40
C LEU A 574 0.11 -9.66 23.71
N GLY A 575 1.06 -10.60 23.78
CA GLY A 575 0.74 -12.02 23.74
C GLY A 575 0.10 -12.42 22.41
N ARG A 576 -0.82 -13.38 22.43
CA ARG A 576 -1.55 -13.81 21.22
C ARG A 576 -2.70 -12.87 20.93
N ILE A 577 -2.85 -12.46 19.68
CA ILE A 577 -3.87 -11.50 19.26
C ILE A 577 -5.23 -12.21 19.20
N THR A 578 -6.24 -11.62 19.81
CA THR A 578 -7.59 -12.20 19.95
C THR A 578 -8.64 -11.44 19.14
N ALA A 579 -8.46 -10.13 18.95
CA ALA A 579 -9.38 -9.31 18.17
C ALA A 579 -8.68 -8.11 17.50
N LEU A 580 -9.27 -7.66 16.40
CA LEU A 580 -8.94 -6.41 15.72
C LEU A 580 -10.22 -5.57 15.67
N ILE A 581 -10.36 -4.62 16.60
CA ILE A 581 -11.59 -3.85 16.75
C ILE A 581 -11.41 -2.49 16.07
N THR A 582 -12.25 -2.21 15.08
CA THR A 582 -12.28 -0.93 14.37
C THR A 582 -12.84 0.17 15.27
N ARG A 583 -12.16 1.31 15.29
CA ARG A 583 -12.44 2.47 16.14
C ARG A 583 -12.50 3.72 15.27
N GLY A 584 -13.71 4.22 15.04
CA GLY A 584 -13.94 5.43 14.26
C GLY A 584 -14.01 5.15 12.76
N ARG A 585 -14.97 5.78 12.07
CA ARG A 585 -15.13 5.71 10.61
C ARG A 585 -15.52 7.05 10.02
N GLY A 586 -14.97 7.36 8.84
CA GLY A 586 -15.48 8.41 7.98
C GLY A 586 -16.78 8.01 7.26
N THR A 587 -17.46 8.96 6.62
CA THR A 587 -18.75 8.72 5.94
C THR A 587 -18.65 7.67 4.83
N SER A 588 -17.48 7.53 4.21
CA SER A 588 -17.22 6.48 3.22
C SER A 588 -17.12 5.06 3.82
N GLY A 589 -17.04 4.95 5.15
CA GLY A 589 -16.84 3.71 5.91
C GLY A 589 -15.36 3.39 6.22
N ARG A 590 -14.43 4.28 5.84
CA ARG A 590 -12.99 4.12 6.08
C ARG A 590 -12.67 4.19 7.57
N VAL A 591 -11.98 3.17 8.06
CA VAL A 591 -11.55 3.02 9.45
C VAL A 591 -10.45 4.03 9.78
N GLU A 592 -10.62 4.73 10.89
CA GLU A 592 -9.66 5.72 11.38
C GLU A 592 -8.58 5.07 12.24
N ARG A 593 -8.97 4.12 13.10
CA ARG A 593 -8.10 3.44 14.06
C ARG A 593 -8.52 1.99 14.24
N VAL A 594 -7.56 1.14 14.59
CA VAL A 594 -7.80 -0.26 14.97
C VAL A 594 -7.16 -0.52 16.32
N GLU A 595 -7.96 -0.95 17.27
CA GLU A 595 -7.51 -1.49 18.54
C GLU A 595 -7.16 -2.97 18.35
N VAL A 596 -5.89 -3.30 18.59
CA VAL A 596 -5.37 -4.66 18.54
C VAL A 596 -5.38 -5.21 19.96
N VAL A 597 -6.24 -6.18 20.21
CA VAL A 597 -6.40 -6.82 21.51
C VAL A 597 -5.64 -8.13 21.51
N GLY A 598 -4.75 -8.31 22.48
CA GLY A 598 -4.06 -9.57 22.72
C GLY A 598 -4.37 -10.14 24.10
N THR A 599 -3.86 -11.35 24.36
CA THR A 599 -4.06 -12.04 25.64
C THR A 599 -3.41 -11.34 26.83
N GLU A 600 -2.39 -10.51 26.59
CA GLU A 600 -1.58 -9.87 27.64
C GLU A 600 -1.67 -8.34 27.62
N GLY A 601 -2.17 -7.74 26.54
CA GLY A 601 -2.27 -6.29 26.41
C GLY A 601 -2.99 -5.84 25.15
N THR A 602 -3.08 -4.53 24.99
CA THR A 602 -3.75 -3.88 23.86
C THR A 602 -2.86 -2.78 23.29
N THR A 603 -2.89 -2.60 21.98
CA THR A 603 -2.26 -1.47 21.28
C THR A 603 -3.23 -0.86 20.27
N VAL A 604 -2.91 0.33 19.77
CA VAL A 604 -3.73 1.00 18.75
C VAL A 604 -2.86 1.29 17.52
N VAL A 605 -3.39 0.96 16.36
CA VAL A 605 -2.82 1.32 15.05
C VAL A 605 -3.75 2.31 14.38
N GLU A 606 -3.21 3.44 13.93
CA GLU A 606 -4.03 4.55 13.41
C GLU A 606 -3.64 4.92 11.97
N ARG A 607 -4.64 5.42 11.22
CA ARG A 607 -4.48 6.10 9.93
C ARG A 607 -3.66 5.28 8.91
N ASP A 608 -2.63 5.86 8.32
CA ASP A 608 -1.81 5.23 7.28
C ASP A 608 -1.06 3.97 7.77
N ALA A 609 -0.79 3.87 9.07
CA ALA A 609 -0.10 2.71 9.65
C ALA A 609 -0.97 1.45 9.66
N ILE A 610 -2.30 1.58 9.60
CA ILE A 610 -3.25 0.46 9.53
C ILE A 610 -2.90 -0.45 8.36
N ARG A 611 -2.70 0.14 7.17
CA ARG A 611 -2.43 -0.62 5.94
C ARG A 611 -1.12 -1.39 6.01
N SER A 612 -0.05 -0.76 6.49
CA SER A 612 1.26 -1.41 6.54
C SER A 612 1.39 -2.41 7.68
N ARG A 613 0.78 -2.16 8.85
CA ARG A 613 0.91 -3.03 10.03
C ARG A 613 -0.07 -4.19 10.07
N LEU A 614 -1.27 -4.06 9.50
CA LEU A 614 -2.33 -5.08 9.60
C LEU A 614 -2.45 -5.97 8.34
N GLY A 615 -1.33 -6.32 7.70
CA GLY A 615 -1.33 -7.28 6.58
C GLY A 615 -1.18 -6.68 5.18
N GLY A 616 -0.72 -5.43 5.05
CA GLY A 616 -0.47 -4.82 3.73
C GLY A 616 -1.75 -4.48 2.99
N LEU A 617 -2.73 -3.90 3.70
CA LEU A 617 -4.06 -3.62 3.19
C LEU A 617 -4.04 -2.56 2.07
N ARG A 618 -4.93 -2.72 1.08
CA ARG A 618 -5.02 -1.80 -0.06
C ARG A 618 -5.64 -0.45 0.34
N SER A 619 -6.53 -0.43 1.33
CA SER A 619 -7.20 0.78 1.84
C SER A 619 -7.60 0.63 3.31
N ASN A 620 -8.10 1.70 3.91
CA ASN A 620 -8.73 1.67 5.24
C ASN A 620 -10.25 1.38 5.17
N LEU A 621 -10.80 1.11 3.99
CA LEU A 621 -12.22 0.75 3.83
C LEU A 621 -12.35 -0.76 3.91
N PHE A 622 -12.58 -1.30 5.11
CA PHE A 622 -12.68 -2.73 5.35
C PHE A 622 -13.52 -3.10 6.59
N SER A 623 -13.90 -4.37 6.64
CA SER A 623 -14.31 -5.13 7.81
C SER A 623 -13.27 -6.21 8.12
N VAL A 624 -13.20 -6.65 9.38
CA VAL A 624 -12.23 -7.65 9.83
C VAL A 624 -12.85 -8.57 10.87
N TYR A 625 -12.66 -9.88 10.69
CA TYR A 625 -13.19 -10.90 11.59
C TYR A 625 -12.12 -11.93 11.96
N PRO A 626 -11.94 -12.25 13.25
CA PRO A 626 -11.08 -13.35 13.65
C PRO A 626 -11.67 -14.69 13.19
N LYS A 627 -10.85 -15.55 12.58
CA LYS A 627 -11.17 -16.97 12.34
C LYS A 627 -10.44 -17.83 13.36
N LEU A 628 -11.20 -18.49 14.23
CA LEU A 628 -10.67 -19.36 15.27
C LEU A 628 -10.06 -20.64 14.68
N GLY A 629 -8.93 -21.06 15.25
CA GLY A 629 -8.34 -22.36 15.03
C GLY A 629 -8.88 -23.41 16.01
N PRO A 630 -8.35 -24.65 15.96
CA PRO A 630 -8.77 -25.75 16.83
C PRO A 630 -8.59 -25.47 18.34
N ASP A 631 -7.72 -24.54 18.69
CA ASP A 631 -7.44 -24.11 20.06
C ASP A 631 -8.39 -23.02 20.57
N GLY A 632 -9.39 -22.61 19.77
CA GLY A 632 -10.36 -21.59 20.13
C GLY A 632 -9.81 -20.16 20.09
N LEU A 633 -8.58 -19.97 19.60
CA LEU A 633 -7.97 -18.66 19.43
C LEU A 633 -7.78 -18.35 17.94
N PRO A 634 -7.68 -17.07 17.53
CA PRO A 634 -7.53 -16.74 16.11
C PRO A 634 -6.31 -17.41 15.48
N SER A 635 -6.53 -18.00 14.32
CA SER A 635 -5.48 -18.50 13.41
C SER A 635 -5.26 -17.52 12.25
N TYR A 636 -6.35 -16.85 11.83
CA TYR A 636 -6.36 -15.81 10.82
C TYR A 636 -7.28 -14.66 11.23
N PHE A 637 -7.02 -13.49 10.66
CA PHE A 637 -7.95 -12.38 10.59
C PHE A 637 -8.37 -12.21 9.13
N VAL A 638 -9.65 -12.42 8.86
CA VAL A 638 -10.22 -12.30 7.52
C VAL A 638 -10.67 -10.87 7.33
N VAL A 639 -10.00 -10.16 6.42
CA VAL A 639 -10.25 -8.77 6.09
C VAL A 639 -10.92 -8.71 4.72
N THR A 640 -12.11 -8.10 4.65
CA THR A 640 -12.78 -7.80 3.39
C THR A 640 -12.78 -6.30 3.20
N GLY A 641 -12.33 -5.83 2.05
CA GLY A 641 -12.14 -4.41 1.82
C GLY A 641 -12.42 -3.94 0.40
N ALA A 642 -12.44 -2.63 0.25
CA ALA A 642 -12.80 -1.97 -0.99
C ALA A 642 -11.88 -0.78 -1.29
N GLY A 643 -11.64 -0.50 -2.57
CA GLY A 643 -10.79 0.59 -3.01
C GLY A 643 -9.30 0.34 -2.77
N TRP A 644 -8.47 1.26 -3.26
CA TRP A 644 -7.02 1.20 -3.17
C TRP A 644 -6.45 2.60 -2.99
N GLY A 645 -5.82 2.83 -1.84
CA GLY A 645 -5.24 4.09 -1.43
C GLY A 645 -6.06 4.76 -0.32
N HIS A 646 -5.70 6.01 -0.01
CA HIS A 646 -6.33 6.77 1.06
C HIS A 646 -7.78 7.16 0.74
N GLY A 647 -8.14 7.29 -0.54
CA GLY A 647 -9.52 7.57 -0.97
C GLY A 647 -9.95 9.03 -0.82
N VAL A 648 -9.01 9.96 -0.68
CA VAL A 648 -9.29 11.41 -0.57
C VAL A 648 -8.94 12.06 -1.91
N GLY A 649 -9.70 13.08 -2.32
CA GLY A 649 -9.49 13.78 -3.58
C GLY A 649 -9.88 12.92 -4.79
N MET A 650 -9.06 12.92 -5.84
CA MET A 650 -9.42 12.26 -7.11
C MET A 650 -9.22 10.74 -7.06
N ASP A 651 -10.25 10.02 -7.49
CA ASP A 651 -10.19 8.60 -7.83
C ASP A 651 -9.66 8.45 -9.26
N GLN A 652 -8.49 7.84 -9.44
CA GLN A 652 -7.87 7.70 -10.76
C GLN A 652 -8.71 6.82 -11.70
N SER A 653 -9.20 5.68 -11.22
CA SER A 653 -10.08 4.79 -12.01
C SER A 653 -11.39 5.49 -12.35
N GLY A 654 -11.95 6.23 -11.39
CA GLY A 654 -13.15 7.03 -11.55
C GLY A 654 -13.00 8.16 -12.56
N ALA A 655 -11.89 8.90 -12.51
CA ALA A 655 -11.53 9.92 -13.49
C ALA A 655 -11.44 9.35 -14.91
N ALA A 656 -10.84 8.17 -15.08
CA ALA A 656 -10.78 7.49 -16.37
C ALA A 656 -12.17 7.01 -16.85
N GLY A 657 -12.99 6.47 -15.94
CA GLY A 657 -14.38 6.12 -16.22
C GLY A 657 -15.23 7.32 -16.62
N MET A 658 -15.03 8.48 -15.99
CA MET A 658 -15.67 9.75 -16.36
C MET A 658 -15.18 10.24 -17.72
N ALA A 659 -13.87 10.29 -17.96
CA ALA A 659 -13.33 10.70 -19.25
C ALA A 659 -13.84 9.82 -20.41
N ALA A 660 -13.97 8.51 -20.18
CA ALA A 660 -14.57 7.59 -21.16
C ALA A 660 -16.07 7.84 -21.41
N ALA A 661 -16.77 8.44 -20.43
CA ALA A 661 -18.15 8.91 -20.57
C ALA A 661 -18.26 10.33 -21.17
N GLY A 662 -17.13 10.94 -21.58
CA GLY A 662 -17.11 12.23 -22.27
C GLY A 662 -16.89 13.46 -21.38
N TYR A 663 -16.61 13.28 -20.09
CA TYR A 663 -16.27 14.40 -19.20
C TYR A 663 -14.87 14.96 -19.52
N THR A 664 -14.76 16.28 -19.53
CA THR A 664 -13.50 17.01 -19.68
C THR A 664 -12.66 16.96 -18.40
N ALA A 665 -11.36 17.24 -18.50
CA ALA A 665 -10.46 17.34 -17.35
C ALA A 665 -10.98 18.34 -16.30
N ALA A 666 -11.53 19.48 -16.73
CA ALA A 666 -12.09 20.49 -15.83
C ALA A 666 -13.33 19.96 -15.08
N GLU A 667 -14.22 19.22 -15.73
CA GLU A 667 -15.40 18.63 -15.08
C GLU A 667 -15.03 17.49 -14.13
N ILE A 668 -14.01 16.69 -14.48
CA ILE A 668 -13.45 15.65 -13.61
C ILE A 668 -12.87 16.30 -12.34
N LEU A 669 -12.02 17.31 -12.49
CA LEU A 669 -11.42 18.00 -11.35
C LEU A 669 -12.48 18.74 -10.52
N GLY A 670 -13.44 19.40 -11.15
CA GLY A 670 -14.55 20.06 -10.46
C GLY A 670 -15.46 19.09 -9.69
N HIS A 671 -15.52 17.82 -10.11
CA HIS A 671 -16.21 16.78 -9.36
C HIS A 671 -15.46 16.35 -8.09
N TYR A 672 -14.15 16.05 -8.21
CA TYR A 672 -13.35 15.52 -7.10
C TYR A 672 -12.80 16.59 -6.16
N TYR A 673 -12.67 17.83 -6.63
CA TYR A 673 -12.19 18.97 -5.87
C TYR A 673 -13.19 20.13 -5.93
N PRO A 674 -14.44 19.94 -5.45
CA PRO A 674 -15.55 20.87 -5.69
C PRO A 674 -15.37 22.24 -5.01
N LYS A 675 -14.42 22.35 -4.08
CA LYS A 675 -14.07 23.59 -3.37
C LYS A 675 -12.79 24.25 -3.90
N ALA A 676 -12.18 23.69 -4.93
CA ALA A 676 -10.93 24.19 -5.51
C ALA A 676 -11.19 25.03 -6.77
N GLU A 677 -10.29 25.98 -7.03
CA GLU A 677 -10.31 26.78 -8.25
C GLU A 677 -9.20 26.33 -9.21
N LEU A 678 -9.54 26.10 -10.48
CA LEU A 678 -8.55 25.82 -11.52
C LEU A 678 -7.95 27.15 -12.05
N ARG A 679 -6.64 27.35 -11.87
CA ARG A 679 -5.90 28.53 -12.34
C ARG A 679 -4.64 28.12 -13.11
N ARG A 680 -4.09 29.05 -13.90
CA ARG A 680 -2.78 28.91 -14.56
C ARG A 680 -1.78 29.84 -13.87
N LEU A 681 -0.69 29.30 -13.33
CA LEU A 681 0.33 30.06 -12.60
C LEU A 681 1.49 30.56 -13.47
N TYR A 682 1.79 29.85 -14.56
CA TYR A 682 2.81 30.19 -15.55
C TYR A 682 2.38 29.75 -16.96
#